data_AF-A0ABC8CVX7-F1
#
_entry.id   AF-A0ABC8CVX7-F1
#
_cell.length_a   1.000
_cell.length_b   1.000
_cell.length_c   1.000
_cell.angle_alpha   90.00
_cell.angle_beta   90.00
_cell.angle_gamma   90.00
#
_symmetry.space_group_name_H-M   'P 1'
#
loop_
_entity.id
_entity.type
_entity.pdbx_description
1 polymer ?
#
loop_
_entity_poly.entity_id
_entity_poly.type
_entity_poly.pdbx_seq_one_letter_code
_entity_poly.pdbx_strand_id
1 'polypeptide(L)'
;MFDFDEQTLIEESKKHCQEFLQKEQRSLATFTGDSSLMYIPDSKLQRFILDSSKGILYLPLESFLDRKLDDNQIMWHIYYELALYPDWKKQTKKYLNRKKDWQKEIDHMTSYIMARIKKEGLEDDLAYQPKVISNYVRKEIFDLLHLLDKQTSFLRVFQMCPIYRDKENFEKIVLYMKKIGKTIESISQMPRHRAFANSFFIIELYKIEPKIQECAENPFHRKIFNQPFFDFIHYQLVKQINRDQGIIERDPFIRSFIFPTFQQLWKQEIDEMMLYKSKGQKEGQVKGSENPFEQSKADEVPDSLESTQEEVERILEEMLDQEEQISTTIENAMQGKVDLEAYGISQSDQELFQFYSNKMKLEREQMRQFWKKLIGDAKKEVSVKKDGQVKGKLDVDSFINFYPDFVEAEKKGNYKNLPIFNRYLLETQADILPEIIEISFVIDNSGSMNASKIEAARKALAVTLLSIDDFNRYLKNNAEQLNQKVEVLSETWFFGSKYYNVKEFNDKNVKEKEKSDIIRSIVKLDATDGATDDASCLREISNRITSIQERELKKGKQIKIIFEITDGASSFPGSAKDAIQELLSKNVEVYAFQIGKNSETNEKIFNFVWNEGYKQPHGVMIGEQVEKLPKELLKAVGKNMQYIFNN
;
A
#
# COMPACT_ATOMS: atom_id res chain seq x y z
N MET A 1 -39.65 -23.68 -24.48
CA MET A 1 -39.23 -22.86 -23.32
C MET A 1 -38.06 -23.60 -22.72
N PHE A 2 -36.84 -23.14 -22.99
CA PHE A 2 -35.66 -23.71 -22.36
C PHE A 2 -35.52 -22.99 -21.01
N ASP A 3 -35.83 -23.69 -19.93
CA ASP A 3 -35.38 -23.32 -18.59
C ASP A 3 -33.85 -23.41 -18.63
N PHE A 4 -33.19 -22.28 -18.86
CA PHE A 4 -31.79 -22.17 -18.51
C PHE A 4 -31.73 -22.25 -16.99
N ASP A 5 -30.98 -23.22 -16.49
CA ASP A 5 -30.66 -23.35 -15.07
C ASP A 5 -30.03 -22.03 -14.58
N GLU A 6 -30.75 -21.33 -13.70
CA GLU A 6 -30.39 -20.01 -13.17
C GLU A 6 -28.95 -20.00 -12.61
N GLN A 7 -28.51 -21.13 -12.05
CA GLN A 7 -27.12 -21.31 -11.59
C GLN A 7 -26.10 -21.27 -12.72
N THR A 8 -26.42 -21.86 -13.88
CA THR A 8 -25.54 -21.86 -15.05
C THR A 8 -25.38 -20.44 -15.61
N LEU A 9 -26.47 -19.67 -15.66
CA LEU A 9 -26.45 -18.26 -16.09
C LEU A 9 -25.63 -17.37 -15.14
N ILE A 10 -25.73 -17.58 -13.83
CA ILE A 10 -24.95 -16.85 -12.83
C ILE A 10 -23.45 -17.17 -12.98
N GLU A 11 -23.08 -18.44 -13.15
CA GLU A 11 -21.68 -18.84 -13.34
C GLU A 11 -21.10 -18.32 -14.67
N GLU A 12 -21.85 -18.36 -15.77
CA GLU A 12 -21.43 -17.76 -17.04
C GLU A 12 -21.24 -16.24 -16.92
N SER A 13 -22.17 -15.56 -16.25
CA SER A 13 -22.10 -14.11 -16.03
C SER A 13 -20.92 -13.72 -15.14
N LYS A 14 -20.65 -14.52 -14.10
CA LYS A 14 -19.52 -14.33 -13.20
C LYS A 14 -18.19 -14.50 -13.95
N LYS A 15 -18.09 -15.55 -14.77
CA LYS A 15 -16.91 -15.79 -15.60
C LYS A 15 -16.69 -14.67 -16.62
N HIS A 16 -17.74 -14.23 -17.30
CA HIS A 16 -17.66 -13.08 -18.22
C HIS A 16 -17.17 -11.82 -17.50
N CYS A 17 -17.74 -11.50 -16.33
CA CYS A 17 -17.33 -10.36 -15.53
C CYS A 17 -15.86 -10.45 -15.08
N GLN A 18 -15.39 -11.63 -14.67
CA GLN A 18 -13.99 -11.85 -14.31
C GLN A 18 -13.03 -11.64 -15.50
N GLU A 19 -13.35 -12.20 -16.67
CA GLU A 19 -12.56 -12.01 -17.88
C GLU A 19 -12.50 -10.54 -18.32
N PHE A 20 -13.62 -9.83 -18.18
CA PHE A 20 -13.71 -8.39 -18.43
C PHE A 20 -12.84 -7.59 -17.44
N LEU A 21 -12.96 -7.85 -16.13
CA LEU A 21 -12.16 -7.17 -15.11
C LEU A 21 -10.67 -7.43 -15.27
N GLN A 22 -10.27 -8.63 -15.71
CA GLN A 22 -8.87 -8.95 -15.98
C GLN A 22 -8.31 -8.14 -17.15
N LYS A 23 -9.10 -7.91 -18.21
CA LYS A 23 -8.70 -7.04 -19.34
C LYS A 23 -8.50 -5.58 -18.89
N GLU A 24 -9.34 -5.12 -17.96
CA GLU A 24 -9.35 -3.73 -17.48
C GLU A 24 -8.48 -3.49 -16.24
N GLN A 25 -7.77 -4.52 -15.74
CA GLN A 25 -6.98 -4.45 -14.51
C GLN A 25 -5.98 -3.29 -14.50
N ARG A 26 -5.33 -3.01 -15.64
CA ARG A 26 -4.38 -1.89 -15.75
C ARG A 26 -5.07 -0.53 -15.65
N SER A 27 -6.22 -0.37 -16.29
CA SER A 27 -7.04 0.85 -16.26
C SER A 27 -7.50 1.12 -14.82
N LEU A 28 -8.01 0.09 -14.16
CA LEU A 28 -8.45 0.11 -12.77
C LEU A 28 -7.31 0.49 -11.81
N ALA A 29 -6.15 -0.18 -11.89
CA ALA A 29 -4.99 0.12 -11.05
C ALA A 29 -4.45 1.55 -11.26
N THR A 30 -4.52 2.06 -12.49
CA THR A 30 -4.12 3.45 -12.80
C THR A 30 -5.09 4.45 -12.20
N PHE A 31 -6.40 4.19 -12.28
CA PHE A 31 -7.42 5.08 -11.75
C PHE A 31 -7.43 5.13 -10.21
N THR A 32 -7.23 3.98 -9.55
CA THR A 32 -7.19 3.89 -8.08
C THR A 32 -5.82 4.23 -7.49
N GLY A 33 -4.76 4.19 -8.30
CA GLY A 33 -3.38 4.29 -7.79
C GLY A 33 -2.98 3.09 -6.92
N ASP A 34 -3.73 1.99 -6.98
CA ASP A 34 -3.52 0.79 -6.17
C ASP A 34 -3.68 -0.48 -7.00
N SER A 35 -2.55 -1.12 -7.34
CA SER A 35 -2.53 -2.36 -8.10
C SER A 35 -2.84 -3.61 -7.27
N SER A 36 -2.93 -3.49 -5.95
CA SER A 36 -3.24 -4.60 -5.04
C SER A 36 -4.74 -4.79 -4.82
N LEU A 37 -5.57 -3.81 -5.19
CA LEU A 37 -7.02 -3.88 -5.06
C LEU A 37 -7.58 -4.94 -6.02
N MET A 38 -8.28 -5.93 -5.45
CA MET A 38 -8.94 -7.01 -6.19
C MET A 38 -10.42 -6.69 -6.42
N TYR A 39 -10.96 -7.20 -7.53
CA TYR A 39 -12.34 -6.96 -7.96
C TYR A 39 -13.05 -8.31 -8.07
N ILE A 40 -14.02 -8.57 -7.20
CA ILE A 40 -14.67 -9.89 -7.09
C ILE A 40 -16.17 -9.75 -7.33
N PRO A 41 -16.72 -10.30 -8.43
CA PRO A 41 -18.17 -10.35 -8.62
C PRO A 41 -18.84 -11.30 -7.63
N ASP A 42 -19.88 -10.82 -6.96
CA ASP A 42 -20.70 -11.55 -6.00
C ASP A 42 -22.18 -11.51 -6.42
N SER A 43 -22.78 -12.69 -6.54
CA SER A 43 -24.16 -12.87 -7.02
C SER A 43 -25.21 -12.66 -5.93
N LYS A 44 -24.82 -12.34 -4.69
CA LYS A 44 -25.74 -12.09 -3.56
C LYS A 44 -25.78 -10.62 -3.15
N LEU A 45 -24.96 -9.78 -3.78
CA LEU A 45 -24.85 -8.37 -3.45
C LEU A 45 -25.75 -7.52 -4.34
N GLN A 46 -26.39 -6.55 -3.70
CA GLN A 46 -27.25 -5.56 -4.36
C GLN A 46 -26.55 -4.20 -4.58
N ARG A 47 -25.40 -3.99 -3.93
CA ARG A 47 -24.56 -2.79 -4.04
C ARG A 47 -23.08 -3.16 -3.92
N PHE A 48 -22.19 -2.23 -4.26
CA PHE A 48 -20.75 -2.44 -4.03
C PHE A 48 -20.43 -2.55 -2.55
N ILE A 49 -19.45 -3.38 -2.21
CA ILE A 49 -18.88 -3.45 -0.88
C ILE A 49 -17.37 -3.39 -1.00
N LEU A 50 -16.76 -2.32 -0.50
CA LEU A 50 -15.31 -2.21 -0.39
C LEU A 50 -14.86 -2.78 0.96
N ASP A 51 -14.25 -3.95 0.94
CA ASP A 51 -13.52 -4.50 2.08
C ASP A 51 -12.09 -3.95 2.04
N SER A 52 -11.92 -2.79 2.68
CA SER A 52 -10.63 -2.10 2.77
C SER A 52 -9.58 -2.98 3.47
N SER A 53 -10.03 -3.79 4.45
CA SER A 53 -9.20 -4.69 5.25
C SER A 53 -8.46 -5.73 4.39
N LYS A 54 -9.14 -6.25 3.38
CA LYS A 54 -8.63 -7.28 2.46
C LYS A 54 -8.15 -6.71 1.12
N GLY A 55 -8.38 -5.42 0.86
CA GLY A 55 -8.12 -4.82 -0.45
C GLY A 55 -9.01 -5.43 -1.54
N ILE A 56 -10.30 -5.63 -1.25
CA ILE A 56 -11.26 -6.24 -2.19
C ILE A 56 -12.45 -5.31 -2.38
N LEU A 57 -12.80 -5.00 -3.63
CA LEU A 57 -14.11 -4.47 -4.01
C LEU A 57 -14.99 -5.63 -4.48
N TYR A 58 -16.09 -5.90 -3.77
CA TYR A 58 -17.11 -6.84 -4.21
C TYR A 58 -18.13 -6.13 -5.11
N LEU A 59 -18.43 -6.73 -6.26
CA LEU A 59 -19.31 -6.16 -7.28
C LEU A 59 -20.69 -6.84 -7.25
N PRO A 60 -21.80 -6.08 -7.27
CA PRO A 60 -23.16 -6.61 -7.21
C PRO A 60 -23.62 -7.21 -8.55
N LEU A 61 -23.22 -8.46 -8.81
CA LEU A 61 -23.46 -9.12 -10.09
C LEU A 61 -24.96 -9.27 -10.38
N GLU A 62 -25.77 -9.57 -9.36
CA GLU A 62 -27.23 -9.69 -9.49
C GLU A 62 -27.84 -8.38 -10.02
N SER A 63 -27.50 -7.25 -9.41
CA SER A 63 -28.02 -5.95 -9.83
C SER A 63 -27.52 -5.52 -11.22
N PHE A 64 -26.33 -5.94 -11.64
CA PHE A 64 -25.85 -5.69 -13.00
C PHE A 64 -26.72 -6.41 -14.04
N LEU A 65 -27.08 -7.66 -13.75
CA LEU A 65 -27.92 -8.49 -14.62
C LEU A 65 -29.36 -7.97 -14.67
N ASP A 66 -29.95 -7.66 -13.51
CA ASP A 66 -31.31 -7.12 -13.42
C ASP A 66 -31.46 -5.80 -14.19
N ARG A 67 -30.44 -4.94 -14.08
CA ARG A 67 -30.42 -3.64 -14.76
C ARG A 67 -29.93 -3.72 -16.21
N LYS A 68 -29.46 -4.88 -16.65
CA LYS A 68 -28.88 -5.16 -17.98
C LYS A 68 -27.77 -4.17 -18.34
N LEU A 69 -26.84 -3.97 -17.40
CA LEU A 69 -25.71 -3.07 -17.60
C LEU A 69 -24.72 -3.68 -18.59
N ASP A 70 -24.23 -2.87 -19.52
CA ASP A 70 -23.09 -3.25 -20.36
C ASP A 70 -21.75 -3.04 -19.64
N ASP A 71 -20.67 -3.59 -20.21
CA ASP A 71 -19.32 -3.52 -19.66
C ASP A 71 -18.86 -2.08 -19.35
N ASN A 72 -19.22 -1.11 -20.20
CA ASN A 72 -18.85 0.30 -19.99
C ASN A 72 -19.64 0.91 -18.82
N GLN A 73 -20.92 0.56 -18.67
CA GLN A 73 -21.72 0.98 -17.52
C GLN A 73 -21.18 0.38 -16.23
N ILE A 74 -20.86 -0.92 -16.21
CA ILE A 74 -20.24 -1.58 -15.06
C ILE A 74 -18.94 -0.88 -14.68
N MET A 75 -18.07 -0.61 -15.67
CA MET A 75 -16.82 0.09 -15.45
C MET A 75 -17.03 1.51 -14.91
N TRP A 76 -18.04 2.24 -15.40
CA TRP A 76 -18.39 3.56 -14.88
C TRP A 76 -18.75 3.51 -13.39
N HIS A 77 -19.57 2.53 -12.99
CA HIS A 77 -19.95 2.37 -11.59
C HIS A 77 -18.76 2.03 -10.69
N ILE A 78 -17.84 1.17 -11.15
CA ILE A 78 -16.59 0.87 -10.41
C ILE A 78 -15.75 2.15 -10.23
N TYR A 79 -15.56 2.92 -11.31
CA TYR A 79 -14.82 4.17 -11.22
C TYR A 79 -15.50 5.21 -10.34
N TYR A 80 -16.84 5.28 -10.39
CA TYR A 80 -17.60 6.22 -9.58
C TYR A 80 -17.54 5.88 -8.09
N GLU A 81 -17.67 4.59 -7.74
CA GLU A 81 -17.55 4.08 -6.37
C GLU A 81 -16.14 4.32 -5.81
N LEU A 82 -15.10 4.03 -6.59
CA LEU A 82 -13.70 4.18 -6.18
C LEU A 82 -13.12 5.57 -6.47
N ALA A 83 -13.94 6.55 -6.87
CA ALA A 83 -13.44 7.84 -7.32
C ALA A 83 -12.63 8.55 -6.22
N LEU A 84 -13.11 8.52 -4.98
CA LEU A 84 -12.43 9.16 -3.85
C LEU A 84 -11.50 8.22 -3.08
N TYR A 85 -11.45 6.93 -3.43
CA TYR A 85 -10.58 5.96 -2.77
C TYR A 85 -9.11 6.40 -2.62
N PRO A 86 -8.44 6.99 -3.64
CA PRO A 86 -7.06 7.48 -3.47
C PRO A 86 -6.95 8.60 -2.44
N ASP A 87 -7.95 9.49 -2.40
CA ASP A 87 -8.01 10.61 -1.43
C ASP A 87 -8.34 10.08 -0.03
N TRP A 88 -9.22 9.08 0.09
CA TRP A 88 -9.47 8.36 1.33
C TRP A 88 -8.17 7.78 1.89
N LYS A 89 -7.42 6.98 1.12
CA LYS A 89 -6.13 6.41 1.56
C LYS A 89 -5.11 7.44 2.02
N LYS A 90 -5.12 8.63 1.41
CA LYS A 90 -4.13 9.68 1.70
C LYS A 90 -4.56 10.52 2.91
N GLN A 91 -5.86 10.65 3.15
CA GLN A 91 -6.46 11.61 4.07
C GLN A 91 -7.53 11.00 4.98
N THR A 92 -7.45 9.71 5.31
CA THR A 92 -8.44 8.96 6.12
C THR A 92 -8.86 9.72 7.37
N LYS A 93 -7.86 10.16 8.17
CA LYS A 93 -8.07 10.95 9.39
C LYS A 93 -8.81 12.25 9.14
N LYS A 94 -8.61 12.91 7.99
CA LYS A 94 -9.26 14.20 7.69
C LYS A 94 -10.75 14.01 7.43
N TYR A 95 -11.14 12.94 6.72
CA TYR A 95 -12.55 12.61 6.50
C TYR A 95 -13.25 12.29 7.83
N LEU A 96 -12.68 11.42 8.66
CA LEU A 96 -13.26 11.06 9.98
C LEU A 96 -13.34 12.25 10.94
N ASN A 97 -12.40 13.20 10.85
CA ASN A 97 -12.40 14.39 11.70
C ASN A 97 -13.32 15.53 11.23
N ARG A 98 -14.10 15.35 10.15
CA ARG A 98 -15.04 16.37 9.67
C ARG A 98 -15.98 16.90 10.76
N LYS A 99 -16.39 16.04 11.71
CA LYS A 99 -17.20 16.45 12.86
C LYS A 99 -16.55 17.57 13.65
N LYS A 100 -15.26 17.41 13.95
CA LYS A 100 -14.47 18.38 14.70
C LYS A 100 -14.16 19.60 13.85
N ASP A 101 -13.82 19.40 12.59
CA ASP A 101 -13.41 20.47 11.68
C ASP A 101 -14.55 21.45 11.35
N TRP A 102 -15.79 20.96 11.34
CA TRP A 102 -17.02 21.73 11.08
C TRP A 102 -17.80 22.05 12.36
N GLN A 103 -17.21 21.83 13.54
CA GLN A 103 -17.86 22.04 14.83
C GLN A 103 -18.35 23.49 14.99
N LYS A 104 -17.57 24.46 14.49
CA LYS A 104 -17.94 25.89 14.58
C LYS A 104 -19.25 26.18 13.83
N GLU A 105 -19.40 25.64 12.64
CA GLU A 105 -20.60 25.80 11.81
C GLU A 105 -21.80 25.06 12.44
N ILE A 106 -21.56 23.87 13.00
CA ILE A 106 -22.57 23.09 13.74
C ILE A 106 -23.05 23.87 14.98
N ASP A 107 -22.14 24.39 15.80
CA ASP A 107 -22.46 25.13 17.01
C ASP A 107 -23.21 26.43 16.70
N HIS A 108 -22.78 27.12 15.64
CA HIS A 108 -23.42 28.35 15.18
C HIS A 108 -24.87 28.11 14.75
N MET A 109 -25.12 27.10 13.92
CA MET A 109 -26.48 26.77 13.47
C MET A 109 -27.34 26.18 14.60
N THR A 110 -26.76 25.37 15.48
CA THR A 110 -27.45 24.89 16.68
C THR A 110 -27.91 26.06 17.54
N SER A 111 -27.01 27.01 17.82
CA SER A 111 -27.32 28.21 18.61
C SER A 111 -28.40 29.06 17.95
N TYR A 112 -28.38 29.18 16.62
CA TYR A 112 -29.40 29.89 15.86
C TYR A 112 -30.80 29.28 16.05
N ILE A 113 -30.91 27.96 15.83
CA ILE A 113 -32.19 27.23 15.96
C ILE A 113 -32.66 27.27 17.42
N MET A 114 -31.77 27.07 18.40
CA MET A 114 -32.10 27.17 19.82
C MET A 114 -32.62 28.56 20.22
N ALA A 115 -32.05 29.63 19.66
CA ALA A 115 -32.55 30.99 19.89
C ALA A 115 -33.96 31.19 19.33
N ARG A 116 -34.29 30.57 18.18
CA ARG A 116 -35.63 30.58 17.60
C ARG A 116 -36.64 29.81 18.47
N ILE A 117 -36.26 28.61 18.95
CA ILE A 117 -37.06 27.78 19.85
C ILE A 117 -37.35 28.52 21.17
N LYS A 118 -36.34 29.18 21.73
CA LYS A 118 -36.47 30.00 22.94
C LYS A 118 -37.44 31.18 22.75
N LYS A 119 -37.41 31.84 21.59
CA LYS A 119 -38.38 32.91 21.27
C LYS A 119 -39.83 32.41 21.25
N GLU A 120 -40.07 31.14 20.92
CA GLU A 120 -41.39 30.50 20.97
C GLU A 120 -41.74 29.90 22.34
N GLY A 121 -40.83 29.97 23.33
CA GLY A 121 -41.05 29.43 24.67
C GLY A 121 -41.12 27.90 24.71
N LEU A 122 -40.36 27.23 23.85
CA LEU A 122 -40.35 25.77 23.69
C LEU A 122 -39.05 25.10 24.18
N GLU A 123 -38.20 25.81 24.92
CA GLU A 123 -36.87 25.33 25.36
C GLU A 123 -36.88 24.12 26.29
N ASP A 124 -37.96 23.95 27.08
CA ASP A 124 -38.11 22.81 28.00
C ASP A 124 -38.70 21.56 27.34
N ASP A 125 -39.06 21.64 26.06
CA ASP A 125 -39.66 20.53 25.33
C ASP A 125 -38.60 19.45 25.01
N LEU A 126 -38.96 18.17 25.16
CA LEU A 126 -38.06 17.05 24.85
C LEU A 126 -37.69 16.99 23.36
N ALA A 127 -38.57 17.45 22.47
CA ALA A 127 -38.34 17.48 21.03
C ALA A 127 -37.23 18.47 20.62
N TYR A 128 -36.97 19.47 21.46
CA TYR A 128 -36.08 20.61 21.15
C TYR A 128 -34.85 20.66 22.07
N GLN A 129 -34.50 19.55 22.70
CA GLN A 129 -33.31 19.47 23.55
C GLN A 129 -32.04 19.79 22.74
N PRO A 130 -31.04 20.47 23.32
CA PRO A 130 -29.83 20.88 22.60
C PRO A 130 -29.13 19.74 21.84
N LYS A 131 -29.13 18.53 22.40
CA LYS A 131 -28.54 17.35 21.77
C LYS A 131 -29.30 16.90 20.51
N VAL A 132 -30.63 17.01 20.51
CA VAL A 132 -31.48 16.66 19.35
C VAL A 132 -31.20 17.63 18.21
N ILE A 133 -31.25 18.94 18.51
CA ILE A 133 -30.97 19.98 17.52
C ILE A 133 -29.53 19.90 16.99
N SER A 134 -28.55 19.68 17.86
CA SER A 134 -27.15 19.51 17.44
C SER A 134 -26.96 18.30 16.53
N ASN A 135 -27.64 17.19 16.79
CA ASN A 135 -27.59 16.01 15.92
C ASN A 135 -28.26 16.26 14.56
N TYR A 136 -29.41 16.94 14.55
CA TYR A 136 -30.08 17.37 13.32
C TYR A 136 -29.17 18.26 12.48
N VAL A 137 -28.60 19.31 13.10
CA VAL A 137 -27.70 20.25 12.42
C VAL A 137 -26.45 19.56 11.87
N ARG A 138 -25.87 18.66 12.66
CA ARG A 138 -24.71 17.87 12.22
C ARG A 138 -25.05 17.05 10.98
N LYS A 139 -26.23 16.43 10.93
CA LYS A 139 -26.69 15.65 9.79
C LYS A 139 -26.80 16.50 8.53
N GLU A 140 -27.50 17.64 8.58
CA GLU A 140 -27.65 18.52 7.39
C GLU A 140 -26.31 18.99 6.80
N ILE A 141 -25.35 19.33 7.67
CA ILE A 141 -24.00 19.73 7.22
C ILE A 141 -23.26 18.55 6.60
N PHE A 142 -23.39 17.35 7.17
CA PHE A 142 -22.73 16.16 6.63
C PHE A 142 -23.35 15.70 5.32
N ASP A 143 -24.68 15.78 5.20
CA ASP A 143 -25.41 15.48 3.97
C ASP A 143 -24.97 16.42 2.84
N LEU A 144 -24.76 17.71 3.12
CA LEU A 144 -24.16 18.66 2.17
C LEU A 144 -22.77 18.19 1.71
N LEU A 145 -21.88 17.82 2.64
CA LEU A 145 -20.53 17.38 2.32
C LEU A 145 -20.54 16.08 1.50
N HIS A 146 -21.41 15.13 1.86
CA HIS A 146 -21.56 13.87 1.14
C HIS A 146 -22.04 14.09 -0.30
N LEU A 147 -23.02 14.99 -0.51
CA LEU A 147 -23.48 15.35 -1.85
C LEU A 147 -22.37 15.96 -2.72
N LEU A 148 -21.54 16.83 -2.13
CA LEU A 148 -20.41 17.45 -2.84
C LEU A 148 -19.27 16.45 -3.10
N ASP A 149 -19.09 15.46 -2.23
CA ASP A 149 -18.18 14.33 -2.46
C ASP A 149 -18.66 13.47 -3.64
N LYS A 150 -19.97 13.18 -3.73
CA LYS A 150 -20.56 12.46 -4.87
C LYS A 150 -20.47 13.26 -6.18
N GLN A 151 -20.61 14.59 -6.13
CA GLN A 151 -20.35 15.45 -7.29
C GLN A 151 -18.87 15.39 -7.70
N THR A 152 -17.96 15.49 -6.74
CA THR A 152 -16.50 15.43 -6.98
C THR A 152 -16.10 14.10 -7.58
N SER A 153 -16.69 13.00 -7.09
CA SER A 153 -16.51 11.65 -7.63
C SER A 153 -16.86 11.59 -9.11
N PHE A 154 -18.02 12.14 -9.47
CA PHE A 154 -18.49 12.18 -10.85
C PHE A 154 -17.57 13.00 -11.76
N LEU A 155 -17.17 14.18 -11.31
CA LEU A 155 -16.22 15.03 -12.04
C LEU A 155 -14.87 14.33 -12.21
N ARG A 156 -14.38 13.61 -11.20
CA ARG A 156 -13.12 12.88 -11.29
C ARG A 156 -13.16 11.76 -12.32
N VAL A 157 -14.24 10.97 -12.37
CA VAL A 157 -14.44 9.97 -13.42
C VAL A 157 -14.38 10.65 -14.79
N PHE A 158 -15.04 11.79 -14.95
CA PHE A 158 -15.03 12.49 -16.23
C PHE A 158 -13.65 13.04 -16.57
N GLN A 159 -12.91 13.55 -15.59
CA GLN A 159 -11.54 14.04 -15.83
C GLN A 159 -10.59 12.93 -16.27
N MET A 160 -10.65 11.77 -15.61
CA MET A 160 -9.68 10.69 -15.78
C MET A 160 -10.07 9.68 -16.88
N CYS A 161 -11.36 9.56 -17.19
CA CYS A 161 -11.89 8.58 -18.13
C CYS A 161 -12.70 9.28 -19.23
N PRO A 162 -12.05 9.79 -20.30
CA PRO A 162 -12.70 10.59 -21.33
C PRO A 162 -13.87 9.90 -22.06
N ILE A 163 -13.88 8.57 -22.11
CA ILE A 163 -14.95 7.76 -22.74
C ILE A 163 -16.36 8.06 -22.20
N TYR A 164 -16.48 8.54 -20.96
CA TYR A 164 -17.76 8.90 -20.36
C TYR A 164 -18.21 10.33 -20.65
N ARG A 165 -17.38 11.12 -21.34
CA ARG A 165 -17.79 12.40 -21.93
C ARG A 165 -18.46 12.21 -23.29
N ASP A 166 -18.28 11.03 -23.90
CA ASP A 166 -18.94 10.69 -25.16
C ASP A 166 -20.45 10.60 -24.95
N LYS A 167 -21.19 11.14 -25.90
CA LYS A 167 -22.65 11.31 -25.80
C LYS A 167 -23.39 10.02 -25.45
N GLU A 168 -23.02 8.90 -26.08
CA GLU A 168 -23.68 7.60 -25.87
C GLU A 168 -23.52 7.12 -24.42
N ASN A 169 -22.29 7.10 -23.90
CA ASN A 169 -22.03 6.67 -22.53
C ASN A 169 -22.59 7.65 -21.50
N PHE A 170 -22.51 8.95 -21.78
CA PHE A 170 -23.11 9.99 -20.95
C PHE A 170 -24.63 9.82 -20.80
N GLU A 171 -25.33 9.54 -21.91
CA GLU A 171 -26.79 9.30 -21.90
C GLU A 171 -27.16 8.08 -21.04
N LYS A 172 -26.36 7.00 -21.08
CA LYS A 172 -26.54 5.81 -20.22
C LYS A 172 -26.40 6.15 -18.73
N ILE A 173 -25.42 6.98 -18.37
CA ILE A 173 -25.22 7.45 -16.99
C ILE A 173 -26.41 8.32 -16.54
N VAL A 174 -26.85 9.25 -17.38
CA VAL A 174 -28.03 10.09 -17.10
C VAL A 174 -29.29 9.24 -16.91
N LEU A 175 -29.49 8.20 -17.72
CA LEU A 175 -30.60 7.26 -17.57
C LEU A 175 -30.56 6.52 -16.23
N TYR A 176 -29.39 6.06 -15.80
CA TYR A 176 -29.22 5.46 -14.46
C TYR A 176 -29.57 6.47 -13.36
N MET A 177 -29.02 7.69 -13.43
CA MET A 177 -29.26 8.74 -12.44
C MET A 177 -30.74 9.09 -12.29
N LYS A 178 -31.49 9.12 -13.42
CA LYS A 178 -32.95 9.29 -13.38
C LYS A 178 -33.66 8.16 -12.65
N LYS A 179 -33.26 6.89 -12.89
CA LYS A 179 -33.86 5.72 -12.24
C LYS A 179 -33.70 5.76 -10.72
N ILE A 180 -32.57 6.27 -10.23
CA ILE A 180 -32.31 6.44 -8.79
C ILE A 180 -32.78 7.81 -8.25
N GLY A 181 -33.72 8.48 -8.92
CA GLY A 181 -34.37 9.68 -8.40
C GLY A 181 -33.57 11.00 -8.49
N LYS A 182 -32.41 11.01 -9.16
CA LYS A 182 -31.65 12.24 -9.43
C LYS A 182 -32.19 12.96 -10.67
N THR A 183 -33.43 13.43 -10.58
CA THR A 183 -34.12 14.18 -11.65
C THR A 183 -34.12 15.69 -11.38
N ILE A 184 -34.50 16.49 -12.38
CA ILE A 184 -34.64 17.94 -12.20
C ILE A 184 -35.83 18.24 -11.27
N GLU A 185 -36.90 17.46 -11.39
CA GLU A 185 -38.14 17.62 -10.63
C GLU A 185 -37.97 17.33 -9.14
N SER A 186 -37.01 16.47 -8.77
CA SER A 186 -36.76 16.17 -7.35
C SER A 186 -36.24 17.39 -6.59
N ILE A 187 -35.54 18.32 -7.26
CA ILE A 187 -35.07 19.57 -6.65
C ILE A 187 -36.23 20.42 -6.13
N SER A 188 -37.33 20.50 -6.88
CA SER A 188 -38.51 21.29 -6.49
C SER A 188 -39.26 20.76 -5.27
N GLN A 189 -39.02 19.51 -4.88
CA GLN A 189 -39.69 18.86 -3.75
C GLN A 189 -38.86 18.93 -2.46
N MET A 190 -37.61 19.41 -2.55
CA MET A 190 -36.68 19.48 -1.41
C MET A 190 -36.74 20.86 -0.73
N PRO A 191 -36.42 20.93 0.59
CA PRO A 191 -36.13 22.19 1.26
C PRO A 191 -35.04 22.99 0.51
N ARG A 192 -35.12 24.33 0.50
CA ARG A 192 -34.27 25.22 -0.33
C ARG A 192 -32.76 24.96 -0.18
N HIS A 193 -32.25 24.74 1.03
CA HIS A 193 -30.83 24.45 1.28
C HIS A 193 -30.41 23.09 0.72
N ARG A 194 -31.25 22.05 0.85
CA ARG A 194 -31.02 20.72 0.27
C ARG A 194 -31.17 20.73 -1.25
N ALA A 195 -32.15 21.48 -1.77
CA ALA A 195 -32.35 21.74 -3.19
C ALA A 195 -31.10 22.40 -3.78
N PHE A 196 -30.56 23.44 -3.13
CA PHE A 196 -29.32 24.10 -3.52
C PHE A 196 -28.13 23.14 -3.55
N ALA A 197 -27.96 22.32 -2.50
CA ALA A 197 -26.88 21.34 -2.43
C ALA A 197 -26.95 20.29 -3.55
N ASN A 198 -28.14 19.72 -3.79
CA ASN A 198 -28.34 18.72 -4.85
C ASN A 198 -28.23 19.33 -6.26
N SER A 199 -28.55 20.62 -6.41
CA SER A 199 -28.55 21.30 -7.71
C SER A 199 -27.20 21.25 -8.42
N PHE A 200 -26.08 21.27 -7.70
CA PHE A 200 -24.76 21.16 -8.32
C PHE A 200 -24.61 19.89 -9.16
N PHE A 201 -25.04 18.74 -8.61
CA PHE A 201 -24.96 17.47 -9.31
C PHE A 201 -25.98 17.39 -10.47
N ILE A 202 -27.18 17.95 -10.29
CA ILE A 202 -28.21 18.02 -11.33
C ILE A 202 -27.75 18.90 -12.51
N ILE A 203 -27.10 20.04 -12.25
CA ILE A 203 -26.53 20.87 -13.31
C ILE A 203 -25.45 20.11 -14.08
N GLU A 204 -24.62 19.29 -13.40
CA GLU A 204 -23.62 18.46 -14.09
C GLU A 204 -24.26 17.44 -15.06
N LEU A 205 -25.36 16.81 -14.65
CA LEU A 205 -26.04 15.78 -15.43
C LEU A 205 -26.85 16.35 -16.60
N TYR A 206 -27.58 17.44 -16.37
CA TYR A 206 -28.56 17.93 -17.34
C TYR A 206 -28.13 19.21 -18.06
N LYS A 207 -27.07 19.87 -17.59
CA LYS A 207 -26.60 21.18 -18.08
C LYS A 207 -27.70 22.25 -18.04
N ILE A 208 -28.67 22.07 -17.14
CA ILE A 208 -29.81 22.97 -16.92
C ILE A 208 -29.77 23.39 -15.46
N GLU A 209 -29.88 24.70 -15.22
CA GLU A 209 -30.02 25.25 -13.87
C GLU A 209 -31.42 24.97 -13.32
N PRO A 210 -31.56 24.15 -12.25
CA PRO A 210 -32.86 23.87 -11.68
C PRO A 210 -33.40 25.11 -10.95
N LYS A 211 -34.72 25.26 -10.95
CA LYS A 211 -35.40 26.30 -10.17
C LYS A 211 -35.58 25.82 -8.74
N ILE A 212 -35.05 26.59 -7.80
CA ILE A 212 -35.30 26.38 -6.37
C ILE A 212 -36.58 27.13 -6.02
N GLN A 213 -37.61 26.40 -5.58
CA GLN A 213 -38.90 26.99 -5.24
C GLN A 213 -38.77 27.94 -4.03
N GLU A 214 -39.63 28.96 -3.98
CA GLU A 214 -39.72 29.90 -2.84
C GLU A 214 -38.43 30.71 -2.56
N CYS A 215 -37.56 30.85 -3.57
CA CYS A 215 -36.46 31.81 -3.59
C CYS A 215 -36.81 33.01 -4.49
N ALA A 216 -36.61 34.23 -3.97
CA ALA A 216 -36.80 35.45 -4.75
C ALA A 216 -35.80 35.59 -5.92
N GLU A 217 -34.59 35.07 -5.76
CA GLU A 217 -33.55 35.00 -6.78
C GLU A 217 -32.84 33.64 -6.70
N ASN A 218 -32.53 33.03 -7.86
CA ASN A 218 -31.83 31.75 -7.88
C ASN A 218 -30.38 31.94 -7.38
N PRO A 219 -29.91 31.21 -6.34
CA PRO A 219 -28.55 31.34 -5.82
C PRO A 219 -27.44 31.11 -6.86
N PHE A 220 -27.73 30.45 -7.98
CA PHE A 220 -26.76 30.23 -9.05
C PHE A 220 -26.58 31.43 -10.00
N HIS A 221 -27.48 32.41 -9.98
CA HIS A 221 -27.34 33.64 -10.77
C HIS A 221 -26.25 34.59 -10.25
N ARG A 222 -25.75 34.37 -9.04
CA ARG A 222 -24.67 35.18 -8.46
C ARG A 222 -23.36 35.00 -9.23
N LYS A 223 -22.46 35.96 -9.08
CA LYS A 223 -21.10 35.90 -9.66
C LYS A 223 -20.04 35.92 -8.58
N ILE A 224 -18.94 35.20 -8.83
CA ILE A 224 -17.73 35.23 -8.01
C ILE A 224 -16.57 35.61 -8.92
N PHE A 225 -15.82 36.66 -8.57
CA PHE A 225 -14.77 37.23 -9.43
C PHE A 225 -15.23 37.47 -10.88
N ASN A 226 -16.47 37.96 -11.03
CA ASN A 226 -17.16 38.19 -12.31
C ASN A 226 -17.41 36.94 -13.19
N GLN A 227 -17.23 35.74 -12.64
CA GLN A 227 -17.59 34.46 -13.28
C GLN A 227 -18.94 33.96 -12.73
N PRO A 228 -19.77 33.28 -13.55
CA PRO A 228 -20.97 32.60 -13.06
C PRO A 228 -20.64 31.66 -11.90
N PHE A 229 -21.49 31.63 -10.87
CA PHE A 229 -21.19 30.92 -9.64
C PHE A 229 -20.91 29.43 -9.86
N PHE A 230 -21.77 28.75 -10.62
CA PHE A 230 -21.59 27.34 -10.92
C PHE A 230 -20.26 27.08 -11.65
N ASP A 231 -19.96 27.86 -12.69
CA ASP A 231 -18.74 27.70 -13.49
C ASP A 231 -17.48 27.91 -12.64
N PHE A 232 -17.49 28.89 -11.72
CA PHE A 232 -16.40 29.09 -10.78
C PHE A 232 -16.19 27.86 -9.89
N ILE A 233 -17.28 27.32 -9.31
CA ILE A 233 -17.20 26.12 -8.47
C ILE A 233 -16.69 24.92 -9.28
N HIS A 234 -17.28 24.65 -10.44
CA HIS A 234 -16.89 23.57 -11.34
C HIS A 234 -15.40 23.64 -11.68
N TYR A 235 -14.94 24.81 -12.14
CA TYR A 235 -13.55 25.00 -12.54
C TYR A 235 -12.56 24.79 -11.39
N GLN A 236 -12.87 25.28 -10.18
CA GLN A 236 -12.00 25.07 -9.03
C GLN A 236 -11.97 23.61 -8.60
N LEU A 237 -13.11 22.90 -8.58
CA LEU A 237 -13.16 21.48 -8.26
C LEU A 237 -12.36 20.65 -9.27
N VAL A 238 -12.54 20.90 -10.57
CA VAL A 238 -11.75 20.24 -11.64
C VAL A 238 -10.26 20.51 -11.47
N LYS A 239 -9.87 21.76 -11.16
CA LYS A 239 -8.48 22.12 -10.90
C LYS A 239 -7.92 21.41 -9.67
N GLN A 240 -8.70 21.26 -8.60
CA GLN A 240 -8.30 20.51 -7.40
C GLN A 240 -8.11 19.02 -7.70
N ILE A 241 -9.02 18.43 -8.47
CA ILE A 241 -8.93 17.03 -8.95
C ILE A 241 -7.64 16.82 -9.74
N ASN A 242 -7.36 17.67 -10.73
CA ASN A 242 -6.19 17.56 -11.59
C ASN A 242 -4.85 17.79 -10.85
N ARG A 243 -4.89 18.39 -9.65
CA ARG A 243 -3.73 18.64 -8.80
C ARG A 243 -3.63 17.69 -7.61
N ASP A 244 -4.51 16.70 -7.51
CA ASP A 244 -4.56 15.74 -6.40
C ASP A 244 -4.57 16.40 -5.00
N GLN A 245 -5.33 17.50 -4.88
CA GLN A 245 -5.40 18.29 -3.65
C GLN A 245 -6.37 17.70 -2.61
N GLY A 246 -7.35 16.93 -3.06
CA GLY A 246 -8.23 16.14 -2.19
C GLY A 246 -9.06 16.96 -1.21
N ILE A 247 -9.46 16.32 -0.12
CA ILE A 247 -10.28 16.92 0.96
C ILE A 247 -9.61 18.13 1.64
N ILE A 248 -8.28 18.19 1.67
CA ILE A 248 -7.52 19.27 2.34
C ILE A 248 -7.90 20.63 1.78
N GLU A 249 -8.01 20.76 0.45
CA GLU A 249 -8.39 22.01 -0.21
C GLU A 249 -9.90 22.07 -0.49
N ARG A 250 -10.54 20.92 -0.72
CA ARG A 250 -11.96 20.84 -1.05
C ARG A 250 -12.85 21.34 0.09
N ASP A 251 -12.65 20.87 1.32
CA ASP A 251 -13.51 21.26 2.45
C ASP A 251 -13.42 22.76 2.79
N PRO A 252 -12.22 23.38 2.89
CA PRO A 252 -12.10 24.84 3.07
C PRO A 252 -12.72 25.64 1.92
N PHE A 253 -12.61 25.15 0.69
CA PHE A 253 -13.23 25.74 -0.48
C PHE A 253 -14.77 25.70 -0.38
N ILE A 254 -15.34 24.53 -0.07
CA ILE A 254 -16.78 24.35 0.17
C ILE A 254 -17.25 25.30 1.28
N ARG A 255 -16.51 25.35 2.39
CA ARG A 255 -16.82 26.21 3.55
C ARG A 255 -16.86 27.70 3.20
N SER A 256 -15.99 28.12 2.29
CA SER A 256 -15.83 29.53 1.94
C SER A 256 -16.81 29.97 0.84
N PHE A 257 -17.10 29.12 -0.14
CA PHE A 257 -17.84 29.53 -1.34
C PHE A 257 -19.24 28.91 -1.46
N ILE A 258 -19.50 27.73 -0.89
CA ILE A 258 -20.79 27.03 -1.01
C ILE A 258 -21.60 27.14 0.29
N PHE A 259 -20.98 26.84 1.43
CA PHE A 259 -21.66 26.81 2.73
C PHE A 259 -22.39 28.12 3.11
N PRO A 260 -21.88 29.33 2.83
CA PRO A 260 -22.58 30.56 3.22
C PRO A 260 -23.97 30.69 2.61
N THR A 261 -24.13 30.28 1.34
CA THR A 261 -25.43 30.31 0.67
C THR A 261 -26.34 29.21 1.16
N PHE A 262 -25.81 28.00 1.35
CA PHE A 262 -26.54 26.91 1.99
C PHE A 262 -27.08 27.34 3.37
N GLN A 263 -26.23 27.93 4.19
CA GLN A 263 -26.58 28.42 5.52
C GLN A 263 -27.65 29.52 5.49
N GLN A 264 -27.56 30.44 4.52
CA GLN A 264 -28.54 31.51 4.37
C GLN A 264 -29.93 30.95 4.03
N LEU A 265 -30.01 30.05 3.05
CA LEU A 265 -31.27 29.41 2.65
C LEU A 265 -31.85 28.60 3.81
N TRP A 266 -31.00 27.86 4.52
CA TRP A 266 -31.42 27.06 5.66
C TRP A 266 -31.97 27.92 6.80
N LYS A 267 -31.35 29.08 7.09
CA LYS A 267 -31.90 30.03 8.09
C LYS A 267 -33.27 30.56 7.70
N GLN A 268 -33.49 30.89 6.43
CA GLN A 268 -34.81 31.35 5.95
C GLN A 268 -35.89 30.29 6.19
N GLU A 269 -35.57 29.03 5.93
CA GLU A 269 -36.50 27.92 6.21
C GLU A 269 -36.78 27.75 7.70
N ILE A 270 -35.75 27.83 8.55
CA ILE A 270 -35.92 27.76 10.00
C ILE A 270 -36.79 28.92 10.52
N ASP A 271 -36.64 30.11 9.94
CA ASP A 271 -37.42 31.28 10.36
C ASP A 271 -38.90 31.14 9.97
N GLU A 272 -39.18 30.54 8.82
CA GLU A 272 -40.53 30.25 8.30
C GLU A 272 -41.16 28.99 8.91
N MET A 273 -40.38 28.16 9.60
CA MET A 273 -40.83 26.91 10.21
C MET A 273 -41.79 27.15 11.39
N MET A 274 -42.89 26.39 11.41
CA MET A 274 -43.85 26.38 12.52
C MET A 274 -43.45 25.36 13.59
N LEU A 275 -43.24 25.80 14.83
CA LEU A 275 -42.87 24.96 15.96
C LEU A 275 -44.09 24.67 16.86
N TYR A 276 -44.20 23.45 17.37
CA TYR A 276 -45.33 22.99 18.21
C TYR A 276 -44.85 22.34 19.51
N LYS A 277 -45.67 22.39 20.59
CA LYS A 277 -45.41 21.68 21.86
C LYS A 277 -45.67 20.17 21.70
N SER A 278 -44.78 19.34 22.22
CA SER A 278 -44.85 17.87 22.14
C SER A 278 -45.92 17.24 23.06
N LYS A 279 -46.46 17.97 24.04
CA LYS A 279 -47.54 17.48 24.93
C LYS A 279 -48.82 18.31 24.80
N GLY A 280 -49.81 17.72 24.13
CA GLY A 280 -51.17 18.26 24.03
C GLY A 280 -52.02 17.75 22.87
N GLN A 281 -51.88 16.49 22.43
CA GLN A 281 -52.83 15.89 21.49
C GLN A 281 -54.13 15.52 22.24
N LYS A 282 -55.13 16.40 22.21
CA LYS A 282 -56.53 15.97 22.37
C LYS A 282 -56.93 15.22 21.11
N GLU A 283 -57.59 14.09 21.30
CA GLU A 283 -58.13 13.22 20.26
C GLU A 283 -58.88 14.03 19.19
N GLY A 284 -58.37 13.97 17.96
CA GLY A 284 -59.08 14.43 16.77
C GLY A 284 -58.56 15.72 16.14
N GLN A 285 -57.35 15.70 15.55
CA GLN A 285 -57.09 16.11 14.15
C GLN A 285 -55.59 16.08 13.82
N VAL A 286 -55.31 15.74 12.56
CA VAL A 286 -54.02 15.69 11.84
C VAL A 286 -53.16 14.44 12.07
N LYS A 287 -53.27 13.48 11.13
CA LYS A 287 -52.21 12.51 10.82
C LYS A 287 -51.00 13.29 10.29
N GLY A 288 -49.89 13.31 11.03
CA GLY A 288 -48.61 13.86 10.55
C GLY A 288 -47.85 14.80 11.51
N SER A 289 -47.98 14.67 12.83
CA SER A 289 -47.17 15.46 13.77
C SER A 289 -45.89 14.69 14.17
N GLU A 290 -44.97 14.52 13.23
CA GLU A 290 -43.58 14.19 13.55
C GLU A 290 -42.86 15.48 13.97
N ASN A 291 -41.92 15.41 14.92
CA ASN A 291 -41.10 16.56 15.26
C ASN A 291 -40.40 17.05 13.97
N PRO A 292 -40.41 18.35 13.64
CA PRO A 292 -39.80 18.85 12.40
C PRO A 292 -38.27 18.62 12.34
N PHE A 293 -37.65 18.29 13.47
CA PHE A 293 -36.25 17.89 13.59
C PHE A 293 -36.06 16.39 13.83
N GLU A 294 -37.15 15.59 13.86
CA GLU A 294 -37.09 14.13 13.82
C GLU A 294 -36.82 13.63 12.40
N GLN A 295 -36.11 12.51 12.34
CA GLN A 295 -35.60 11.93 11.12
C GLN A 295 -36.75 11.34 10.29
N SER A 296 -37.08 11.97 9.16
CA SER A 296 -37.87 11.28 8.15
C SER A 296 -37.04 10.12 7.58
N LYS A 297 -37.61 8.91 7.56
CA LYS A 297 -37.03 7.73 6.87
C LYS A 297 -37.10 7.85 5.33
N ALA A 298 -37.51 9.01 4.82
CA ALA A 298 -37.88 9.21 3.42
C ALA A 298 -36.70 9.54 2.49
N ASP A 299 -35.51 9.82 3.04
CA ASP A 299 -34.35 10.30 2.26
C ASP A 299 -33.38 9.18 1.80
N GLU A 300 -33.57 7.92 2.21
CA GLU A 300 -32.82 6.79 1.65
C GLU A 300 -33.43 6.39 0.30
N VAL A 301 -32.74 6.69 -0.80
CA VAL A 301 -33.08 6.12 -2.11
C VAL A 301 -32.65 4.64 -2.09
N PRO A 302 -33.56 3.66 -2.04
CA PRO A 302 -33.20 2.28 -1.69
C PRO A 302 -32.46 1.49 -2.77
N ASP A 303 -32.30 2.05 -3.98
CA ASP A 303 -31.95 1.32 -5.20
C ASP A 303 -30.69 1.87 -5.92
N SER A 304 -29.72 2.43 -5.17
CA SER A 304 -28.40 2.81 -5.72
C SER A 304 -27.38 1.68 -5.58
N LEU A 305 -26.48 1.55 -6.56
CA LEU A 305 -25.36 0.60 -6.50
C LEU A 305 -24.23 1.10 -5.59
N GLU A 306 -24.12 2.41 -5.41
CA GLU A 306 -23.03 3.06 -4.69
C GLU A 306 -23.17 2.95 -3.17
N SER A 307 -22.03 2.99 -2.46
CA SER A 307 -22.00 2.96 -0.99
C SER A 307 -22.71 4.15 -0.36
N THR A 308 -23.42 3.90 0.75
CA THR A 308 -24.06 4.94 1.60
C THR A 308 -23.03 5.73 2.41
N GLN A 309 -23.48 6.79 3.06
CA GLN A 309 -22.63 7.59 3.93
C GLN A 309 -22.10 6.79 5.13
N GLU A 310 -22.95 5.97 5.76
CA GLU A 310 -22.56 5.11 6.89
C GLU A 310 -21.59 4.00 6.44
N GLU A 311 -21.78 3.46 5.24
CA GLU A 311 -20.85 2.49 4.65
C GLU A 311 -19.47 3.12 4.42
N VAL A 312 -19.43 4.33 3.85
CA VAL A 312 -18.17 5.08 3.66
C VAL A 312 -17.50 5.41 5.00
N GLU A 313 -18.25 5.81 6.03
CA GLU A 313 -17.69 6.06 7.36
C GLU A 313 -17.06 4.80 7.95
N ARG A 314 -17.74 3.64 7.87
CA ARG A 314 -17.15 2.34 8.29
C ARG A 314 -15.90 1.97 7.51
N ILE A 315 -15.90 2.18 6.18
CA ILE A 315 -14.72 1.94 5.35
C ILE A 315 -13.55 2.81 5.83
N LEU A 316 -13.80 4.09 6.11
CA LEU A 316 -12.77 5.00 6.59
C LEU A 316 -12.27 4.62 7.99
N GLU A 317 -13.15 4.16 8.89
CA GLU A 317 -12.77 3.63 10.20
C GLU A 317 -11.88 2.39 10.05
N GLU A 318 -12.26 1.44 9.21
CA GLU A 318 -11.44 0.25 8.92
C GLU A 318 -10.07 0.63 8.31
N MET A 319 -10.04 1.58 7.37
CA MET A 319 -8.81 2.08 6.78
C MET A 319 -7.91 2.77 7.82
N LEU A 320 -8.51 3.51 8.76
CA LEU A 320 -7.78 4.12 9.87
C LEU A 320 -7.25 3.06 10.81
N ASP A 321 -8.06 2.07 11.18
CA ASP A 321 -7.66 0.94 12.00
C ASP A 321 -6.55 0.13 11.31
N GLN A 322 -6.55 0.01 9.99
CA GLN A 322 -5.45 -0.58 9.24
C GLN A 322 -4.22 0.31 9.23
N GLU A 323 -4.34 1.62 8.99
CA GLU A 323 -3.20 2.54 9.08
C GLU A 323 -2.62 2.54 10.48
N GLU A 324 -3.47 2.48 11.51
CA GLU A 324 -3.08 2.40 12.90
C GLU A 324 -2.54 1.02 13.21
N GLN A 325 -3.12 -0.10 12.77
CA GLN A 325 -2.56 -1.43 12.96
C GLN A 325 -1.30 -1.65 12.15
N ILE A 326 -1.15 -1.07 10.96
CA ILE A 326 0.08 -1.08 10.17
C ILE A 326 1.07 -0.15 10.84
N SER A 327 0.67 1.02 11.32
CA SER A 327 1.52 1.92 12.12
C SER A 327 1.86 1.30 13.45
N THR A 328 1.02 0.45 14.05
CA THR A 328 1.20 -0.25 15.33
C THR A 328 1.90 -1.57 15.07
N THR A 329 1.84 -2.16 13.89
CA THR A 329 2.63 -3.34 13.49
C THR A 329 4.00 -2.90 13.01
N ILE A 330 4.11 -1.71 12.39
CA ILE A 330 5.35 -1.01 12.09
C ILE A 330 5.90 -0.41 13.38
N GLU A 331 5.09 0.13 14.29
CA GLU A 331 5.49 0.60 15.62
C GLU A 331 5.67 -0.54 16.59
N ASN A 332 5.11 -1.74 16.44
CA ASN A 332 5.45 -2.93 17.24
C ASN A 332 6.62 -3.67 16.60
N ALA A 333 6.79 -3.59 15.27
CA ALA A 333 8.01 -4.00 14.59
C ALA A 333 9.17 -3.01 14.79
N MET A 334 8.86 -1.76 15.13
CA MET A 334 9.80 -0.73 15.59
C MET A 334 9.96 -0.84 17.12
N GLN A 335 8.98 -0.50 17.96
CA GLN A 335 9.04 -0.56 19.44
C GLN A 335 9.17 -1.94 20.09
N GLY A 336 9.14 -3.05 19.36
CA GLY A 336 9.73 -4.28 19.85
C GLY A 336 9.16 -4.89 21.14
N LYS A 337 7.95 -4.58 21.62
CA LYS A 337 7.35 -5.32 22.75
C LYS A 337 6.81 -6.68 22.31
N VAL A 338 7.74 -7.56 21.93
CA VAL A 338 7.54 -9.01 22.04
C VAL A 338 8.11 -9.37 23.41
N ASP A 339 7.36 -10.12 24.22
CA ASP A 339 7.92 -10.66 25.44
C ASP A 339 9.00 -11.69 25.07
N LEU A 340 10.26 -11.23 25.12
CA LEU A 340 11.44 -12.03 24.83
C LEU A 340 12.20 -12.38 26.12
N GLU A 341 11.57 -12.20 27.29
CA GLU A 341 12.17 -12.61 28.57
C GLU A 341 12.48 -14.10 28.57
N ALA A 342 11.62 -14.91 27.93
CA ALA A 342 11.83 -16.34 27.72
C ALA A 342 13.13 -16.68 26.95
N TYR A 343 13.66 -15.74 26.17
CA TYR A 343 14.93 -15.86 25.43
C TYR A 343 16.08 -15.10 26.11
N GLY A 344 15.86 -14.53 27.30
CA GLY A 344 16.87 -13.78 28.06
C GLY A 344 17.17 -12.39 27.51
N ILE A 345 16.21 -11.76 26.80
CA ILE A 345 16.31 -10.38 26.30
C ILE A 345 15.46 -9.47 27.19
N SER A 346 16.13 -8.56 27.91
CA SER A 346 15.46 -7.60 28.80
C SER A 346 14.81 -6.45 28.01
N GLN A 347 13.90 -5.71 28.65
CA GLN A 347 13.32 -4.51 28.03
C GLN A 347 14.39 -3.46 27.67
N SER A 348 15.44 -3.30 28.50
CA SER A 348 16.57 -2.42 28.18
C SER A 348 17.35 -2.86 26.95
N ASP A 349 17.47 -4.18 26.71
CA ASP A 349 18.13 -4.70 25.51
C ASP A 349 17.30 -4.39 24.25
N GLN A 350 15.98 -4.49 24.36
CA GLN A 350 15.06 -4.11 23.28
C GLN A 350 15.12 -2.62 22.98
N GLU A 351 15.18 -1.76 23.99
CA GLU A 351 15.32 -0.31 23.85
C GLU A 351 16.65 0.07 23.19
N LEU A 352 17.75 -0.55 23.60
CA LEU A 352 19.08 -0.33 23.01
C LEU A 352 19.14 -0.80 21.55
N PHE A 353 18.60 -1.97 21.26
CA PHE A 353 18.45 -2.43 19.88
C PHE A 353 17.64 -1.44 19.05
N GLN A 354 16.54 -0.94 19.61
CA GLN A 354 15.65 -0.05 18.90
C GLN A 354 16.26 1.33 18.63
N PHE A 355 17.11 1.81 19.53
CA PHE A 355 17.95 2.98 19.30
C PHE A 355 18.81 2.82 18.04
N TYR A 356 19.53 1.70 17.89
CA TYR A 356 20.39 1.46 16.72
C TYR A 356 19.59 1.22 15.44
N SER A 357 18.48 0.48 15.51
CA SER A 357 17.54 0.28 14.40
C SER A 357 17.02 1.61 13.85
N ASN A 358 16.59 2.51 14.73
CA ASN A 358 16.12 3.85 14.34
C ASN A 358 17.23 4.72 13.76
N LYS A 359 18.44 4.66 14.34
CA LYS A 359 19.59 5.45 13.88
C LYS A 359 19.99 5.10 12.44
N MET A 360 19.78 3.84 12.03
CA MET A 360 20.14 3.33 10.70
C MET A 360 18.94 3.22 9.74
N LYS A 361 17.81 3.87 10.04
CA LYS A 361 16.59 3.80 9.24
C LYS A 361 16.81 4.23 7.79
N LEU A 362 17.62 5.26 7.57
CA LEU A 362 17.90 5.80 6.23
C LEU A 362 18.69 4.79 5.39
N GLU A 363 19.79 4.27 5.92
CA GLU A 363 20.63 3.26 5.27
C GLU A 363 19.84 1.97 5.01
N ARG A 364 18.99 1.54 5.94
CA ARG A 364 18.11 0.38 5.75
C ARG A 364 17.14 0.58 4.59
N GLU A 365 16.54 1.75 4.45
CA GLU A 365 15.61 2.05 3.35
C GLU A 365 16.32 2.09 1.99
N GLN A 366 17.54 2.63 1.94
CA GLN A 366 18.37 2.58 0.74
C GLN A 366 18.63 1.13 0.31
N MET A 367 18.93 0.24 1.26
CA MET A 367 19.11 -1.17 0.96
C MET A 367 17.83 -1.87 0.52
N ARG A 368 16.66 -1.49 1.07
CA ARG A 368 15.37 -2.03 0.59
C ARG A 368 15.13 -1.69 -0.88
N GLN A 369 15.42 -0.46 -1.27
CA GLN A 369 15.34 -0.05 -2.68
C GLN A 369 16.32 -0.83 -3.54
N PHE A 370 17.55 -1.01 -3.06
CA PHE A 370 18.56 -1.83 -3.73
C PHE A 370 18.10 -3.29 -3.92
N TRP A 371 17.56 -3.95 -2.88
CA TRP A 371 17.05 -5.32 -2.95
C TRP A 371 15.91 -5.49 -3.94
N LYS A 372 14.94 -4.56 -3.93
CA LYS A 372 13.83 -4.58 -4.90
C LYS A 372 14.34 -4.47 -6.32
N LYS A 373 15.32 -3.59 -6.55
CA LYS A 373 15.96 -3.45 -7.87
C LYS A 373 16.71 -4.72 -8.26
N LEU A 374 17.49 -5.31 -7.36
CA LEU A 374 18.26 -6.53 -7.61
C LEU A 374 17.37 -7.70 -8.03
N ILE A 375 16.26 -7.93 -7.31
CA ILE A 375 15.28 -8.96 -7.67
C ILE A 375 14.59 -8.64 -9.01
N GLY A 376 14.37 -7.35 -9.31
CA GLY A 376 13.83 -6.92 -10.60
C GLY A 376 14.78 -7.20 -11.76
N ASP A 377 16.08 -6.89 -11.60
CA ASP A 377 17.10 -7.07 -12.64
C ASP A 377 17.37 -8.56 -12.93
N ALA A 378 17.21 -9.44 -11.93
CA ALA A 378 17.27 -10.91 -12.10
C ALA A 378 16.13 -11.47 -12.98
N LYS A 379 15.09 -10.68 -13.29
CA LYS A 379 13.97 -11.05 -14.17
C LYS A 379 14.31 -10.74 -15.64
N LYS A 380 15.30 -11.43 -16.23
CA LYS A 380 15.59 -11.25 -17.65
C LYS A 380 14.57 -12.00 -18.52
N GLU A 381 13.65 -11.25 -19.10
CA GLU A 381 12.84 -11.74 -20.23
C GLU A 381 13.67 -11.59 -21.52
N VAL A 382 14.00 -12.72 -22.14
CA VAL A 382 14.70 -12.74 -23.42
C VAL A 382 13.70 -13.00 -24.54
N SER A 383 13.89 -12.28 -25.64
CA SER A 383 13.06 -12.43 -26.83
C SER A 383 13.53 -13.65 -27.63
N VAL A 384 12.84 -14.79 -27.46
CA VAL A 384 13.18 -16.05 -28.14
C VAL A 384 12.29 -16.23 -29.35
N LYS A 385 12.88 -16.54 -30.51
CA LYS A 385 12.13 -16.95 -31.69
C LYS A 385 11.51 -18.33 -31.42
N LYS A 386 10.18 -18.41 -31.42
CA LYS A 386 9.44 -19.68 -31.34
C LYS A 386 8.79 -19.99 -32.67
N ASP A 387 9.06 -21.19 -33.15
CA ASP A 387 8.48 -21.75 -34.37
C ASP A 387 7.14 -22.44 -34.04
N GLY A 388 6.42 -22.94 -35.06
CA GLY A 388 5.17 -23.65 -34.84
C GLY A 388 4.01 -22.80 -34.29
N GLN A 389 3.97 -21.51 -34.61
CA GLN A 389 2.99 -20.55 -34.10
C GLN A 389 1.87 -20.31 -35.11
N VAL A 390 0.67 -20.00 -34.64
CA VAL A 390 -0.50 -19.70 -35.49
C VAL A 390 -0.49 -18.31 -36.12
N LYS A 391 0.41 -17.44 -35.65
CA LYS A 391 0.58 -16.06 -36.12
C LYS A 391 2.04 -15.66 -36.05
N GLY A 392 2.48 -14.85 -37.01
CA GLY A 392 3.86 -14.35 -37.07
C GLY A 392 4.37 -14.29 -38.51
N LYS A 393 5.69 -14.41 -38.69
CA LYS A 393 6.29 -14.55 -40.03
C LYS A 393 6.24 -16.01 -40.44
N LEU A 394 6.03 -16.29 -41.74
CA LEU A 394 6.00 -17.66 -42.22
C LEU A 394 7.32 -18.35 -41.91
N ASP A 395 7.24 -19.53 -41.31
CA ASP A 395 8.37 -20.37 -40.97
C ASP A 395 8.41 -21.56 -41.92
N VAL A 396 9.46 -21.66 -42.73
CA VAL A 396 9.52 -22.65 -43.83
C VAL A 396 9.53 -24.07 -43.28
N ASP A 397 10.25 -24.32 -42.20
CA ASP A 397 10.34 -25.65 -41.59
C ASP A 397 9.01 -26.06 -40.95
N SER A 398 8.37 -25.14 -40.21
CA SER A 398 7.02 -25.36 -39.70
C SER A 398 6.02 -25.59 -40.84
N PHE A 399 6.10 -24.83 -41.93
CA PHE A 399 5.23 -25.00 -43.08
C PHE A 399 5.39 -26.37 -43.75
N ILE A 400 6.63 -26.85 -43.90
CA ILE A 400 6.91 -28.19 -44.44
C ILE A 400 6.30 -29.27 -43.54
N ASN A 401 6.48 -29.13 -42.22
CA ASN A 401 5.98 -30.09 -41.25
C ASN A 401 4.44 -30.14 -41.17
N PHE A 402 3.78 -28.99 -41.36
CA PHE A 402 2.32 -28.85 -41.33
C PHE A 402 1.70 -28.72 -42.74
N TYR A 403 2.43 -29.11 -43.79
CA TYR A 403 1.95 -29.04 -45.18
C TYR A 403 0.66 -29.86 -45.42
N PRO A 404 0.50 -31.08 -44.88
CA PRO A 404 -0.76 -31.82 -45.03
C PRO A 404 -1.98 -31.06 -44.48
N ASP A 405 -1.83 -30.45 -43.30
CA ASP A 405 -2.90 -29.66 -42.66
C ASP A 405 -3.19 -28.38 -43.43
N PHE A 406 -2.16 -27.77 -44.04
CA PHE A 406 -2.33 -26.61 -44.92
C PHE A 406 -3.19 -26.95 -46.15
N VAL A 407 -2.96 -28.10 -46.80
CA VAL A 407 -3.76 -28.55 -47.95
C VAL A 407 -5.21 -28.83 -47.55
N GLU A 408 -5.44 -29.36 -46.35
CA GLU A 408 -6.78 -29.56 -45.82
C GLU A 408 -7.48 -28.23 -45.48
N ALA A 409 -6.76 -27.29 -44.88
CA ALA A 409 -7.23 -25.94 -44.59
C ALA A 409 -7.59 -25.16 -45.86
N GLU A 410 -6.82 -25.33 -46.95
CA GLU A 410 -7.09 -24.72 -48.25
C GLU A 410 -8.41 -25.21 -48.84
N LYS A 411 -8.68 -26.52 -48.76
CA LYS A 411 -9.97 -27.12 -49.20
C LYS A 411 -11.15 -26.61 -48.37
N LYS A 412 -10.95 -26.37 -47.07
CA LYS A 412 -11.99 -25.91 -46.14
C LYS A 412 -12.10 -24.38 -46.04
N GLY A 413 -11.16 -23.62 -46.62
CA GLY A 413 -11.07 -22.17 -46.51
C GLY A 413 -10.78 -21.64 -45.10
N ASN A 414 -10.18 -22.44 -44.20
CA ASN A 414 -9.95 -22.05 -42.80
C ASN A 414 -8.51 -22.28 -42.34
N TYR A 415 -7.77 -21.18 -42.19
CA TYR A 415 -6.35 -21.17 -41.84
C TYR A 415 -6.07 -20.77 -40.36
N LYS A 416 -7.11 -20.54 -39.55
CA LYS A 416 -6.97 -19.86 -38.24
C LYS A 416 -6.04 -20.55 -37.23
N ASN A 417 -5.86 -21.86 -37.37
CA ASN A 417 -5.14 -22.69 -36.39
C ASN A 417 -3.89 -23.37 -36.96
N LEU A 418 -3.40 -22.95 -38.14
CA LEU A 418 -2.22 -23.56 -38.74
C LEU A 418 -0.93 -23.05 -38.07
N PRO A 419 -0.15 -23.93 -37.41
CA PRO A 419 1.07 -23.54 -36.71
C PRO A 419 2.27 -23.43 -37.69
N ILE A 420 2.14 -22.60 -38.72
CA ILE A 420 3.14 -22.46 -39.80
C ILE A 420 4.00 -21.18 -39.68
N PHE A 421 3.82 -20.41 -38.63
CA PHE A 421 4.51 -19.14 -38.42
C PHE A 421 5.55 -19.25 -37.29
N ASN A 422 6.47 -18.29 -37.26
CA ASN A 422 7.35 -18.02 -36.13
C ASN A 422 7.08 -16.61 -35.59
N ARG A 423 7.25 -16.44 -34.29
CA ARG A 423 7.24 -15.12 -33.64
C ARG A 423 8.21 -15.11 -32.48
N TYR A 424 8.69 -13.91 -32.17
CA TYR A 424 9.46 -13.68 -30.97
C TYR A 424 8.51 -13.62 -29.77
N LEU A 425 8.75 -14.47 -28.78
CA LEU A 425 8.05 -14.48 -27.50
C LEU A 425 9.05 -14.13 -26.39
N LEU A 426 8.57 -13.40 -25.39
CA LEU A 426 9.33 -13.15 -24.18
C LEU A 426 9.30 -14.43 -23.34
N GLU A 427 10.45 -15.04 -23.14
CA GLU A 427 10.63 -16.14 -22.19
C GLU A 427 11.50 -15.65 -21.04
N THR A 428 11.10 -15.98 -19.82
CA THR A 428 11.93 -15.74 -18.63
C THR A 428 13.11 -16.70 -18.68
N GLN A 429 14.31 -16.18 -18.93
CA GLN A 429 15.54 -16.94 -18.76
C GLN A 429 15.99 -16.71 -17.32
N ALA A 430 15.69 -17.67 -16.45
CA ALA A 430 16.21 -17.65 -15.09
C ALA A 430 17.70 -18.04 -15.15
N ASP A 431 18.58 -17.10 -14.76
CA ASP A 431 19.96 -17.45 -14.42
C ASP A 431 19.91 -18.49 -13.26
N ILE A 432 20.83 -19.47 -13.24
CA ILE A 432 20.85 -20.50 -12.18
C ILE A 432 21.33 -19.83 -10.90
N LEU A 433 20.40 -19.42 -10.06
CA LEU A 433 20.70 -18.81 -8.77
C LEU A 433 21.14 -19.89 -7.76
N PRO A 434 21.87 -19.55 -6.69
CA PRO A 434 22.10 -20.48 -5.60
C PRO A 434 20.79 -20.74 -4.83
N GLU A 435 20.64 -21.93 -4.24
CA GLU A 435 19.51 -22.21 -3.34
C GLU A 435 19.73 -21.54 -1.98
N ILE A 436 20.98 -21.49 -1.50
CA ILE A 436 21.32 -20.99 -0.16
C ILE A 436 22.52 -20.04 -0.25
N ILE A 437 22.40 -18.88 0.39
CA ILE A 437 23.50 -17.93 0.60
C ILE A 437 23.70 -17.77 2.10
N GLU A 438 24.81 -18.24 2.63
CA GLU A 438 25.19 -18.10 4.03
C GLU A 438 26.13 -16.91 4.23
N ILE A 439 25.82 -16.04 5.19
CA ILE A 439 26.65 -14.89 5.56
C ILE A 439 27.03 -14.99 7.03
N SER A 440 28.33 -15.06 7.31
CA SER A 440 28.87 -15.08 8.67
C SER A 440 29.47 -13.72 9.01
N PHE A 441 28.97 -13.08 10.06
CA PHE A 441 29.58 -11.88 10.63
C PHE A 441 30.49 -12.26 11.79
N VAL A 442 31.79 -12.00 11.68
CA VAL A 442 32.81 -12.33 12.68
C VAL A 442 33.29 -11.03 13.30
N ILE A 443 32.98 -10.80 14.57
CA ILE A 443 33.11 -9.46 15.17
C ILE A 443 34.03 -9.53 16.39
N ASP A 444 34.99 -8.63 16.39
CA ASP A 444 35.91 -8.44 17.51
C ASP A 444 35.15 -7.90 18.73
N ASN A 445 35.19 -8.63 19.84
CA ASN A 445 34.65 -8.23 21.13
C ASN A 445 35.76 -8.14 22.20
N SER A 446 37.02 -7.99 21.76
CA SER A 446 38.17 -7.87 22.65
C SER A 446 38.26 -6.51 23.35
N GLY A 447 39.12 -6.41 24.36
CA GLY A 447 39.24 -5.21 25.19
C GLY A 447 39.74 -3.94 24.47
N SER A 448 40.26 -4.05 23.24
CA SER A 448 40.67 -2.90 22.43
C SER A 448 39.50 -2.11 21.84
N MET A 449 38.32 -2.74 21.75
CA MET A 449 37.10 -2.16 21.19
C MET A 449 36.57 -1.04 22.09
N ASN A 450 37.01 0.19 21.84
CA ASN A 450 36.52 1.36 22.57
C ASN A 450 35.05 1.70 22.22
N ALA A 451 34.43 2.59 23.01
CA ALA A 451 33.02 2.94 22.86
C ALA A 451 32.63 3.41 21.44
N SER A 452 33.51 4.16 20.75
CA SER A 452 33.25 4.63 19.38
C SER A 452 33.24 3.48 18.37
N LYS A 453 34.19 2.55 18.50
CA LYS A 453 34.29 1.34 17.67
C LYS A 453 33.10 0.40 17.89
N ILE A 454 32.74 0.15 19.14
CA ILE A 454 31.53 -0.61 19.52
C ILE A 454 30.29 0.05 18.90
N GLU A 455 30.14 1.36 19.04
CA GLU A 455 28.98 2.07 18.49
C GLU A 455 28.89 1.92 16.97
N ALA A 456 30.01 2.02 16.25
CA ALA A 456 30.07 1.82 14.81
C ALA A 456 29.74 0.37 14.41
N ALA A 457 30.29 -0.62 15.11
CA ALA A 457 30.02 -2.04 14.87
C ALA A 457 28.56 -2.41 15.14
N ARG A 458 27.97 -1.91 16.24
CA ARG A 458 26.53 -2.09 16.55
C ARG A 458 25.63 -1.50 15.47
N LYS A 459 25.93 -0.30 14.96
CA LYS A 459 25.21 0.31 13.83
C LYS A 459 25.32 -0.55 12.57
N ALA A 460 26.52 -1.03 12.25
CA ALA A 460 26.79 -1.84 11.06
C ALA A 460 26.06 -3.19 11.11
N LEU A 461 26.09 -3.87 12.26
CA LEU A 461 25.35 -5.11 12.50
C LEU A 461 23.83 -4.89 12.43
N ALA A 462 23.34 -3.85 13.12
CA ALA A 462 21.91 -3.54 13.14
C ALA A 462 21.36 -3.33 11.73
N VAL A 463 22.00 -2.47 10.93
CA VAL A 463 21.51 -2.20 9.58
C VAL A 463 21.65 -3.42 8.67
N THR A 464 22.74 -4.18 8.77
CA THR A 464 23.01 -5.29 7.85
C THR A 464 22.11 -6.49 8.13
N LEU A 465 21.98 -6.92 9.38
CA LEU A 465 21.11 -8.04 9.76
C LEU A 465 19.64 -7.73 9.45
N LEU A 466 19.17 -6.51 9.77
CA LEU A 466 17.81 -6.08 9.45
C LEU A 466 17.56 -5.94 7.95
N SER A 467 18.59 -5.55 7.19
CA SER A 467 18.52 -5.45 5.74
C SER A 467 18.46 -6.83 5.07
N ILE A 468 19.19 -7.82 5.59
CA ILE A 468 19.12 -9.22 5.13
C ILE A 468 17.74 -9.82 5.45
N ASP A 469 17.19 -9.53 6.63
CA ASP A 469 15.81 -9.94 6.98
C ASP A 469 14.77 -9.32 6.01
N ASP A 470 14.91 -8.04 5.67
CA ASP A 470 14.10 -7.41 4.63
C ASP A 470 14.26 -8.11 3.26
N PHE A 471 15.48 -8.46 2.88
CA PHE A 471 15.78 -9.12 1.61
C PHE A 471 15.13 -10.51 1.53
N ASN A 472 15.24 -11.32 2.58
CA ASN A 472 14.59 -12.63 2.67
C ASN A 472 13.08 -12.55 2.49
N ARG A 473 12.43 -11.51 3.03
CA ARG A 473 11.00 -11.28 2.82
C ARG A 473 10.70 -11.00 1.35
N TYR A 474 11.53 -10.21 0.67
CA TYR A 474 11.37 -9.97 -0.76
C TYR A 474 11.62 -11.23 -1.59
N LEU A 475 12.63 -12.05 -1.27
CA LEU A 475 12.88 -13.33 -1.94
C LEU A 475 11.70 -14.29 -1.78
N LYS A 476 11.15 -14.44 -0.57
CA LYS A 476 9.96 -15.27 -0.30
C LYS A 476 8.74 -14.81 -1.12
N ASN A 477 8.49 -13.51 -1.19
CA ASN A 477 7.37 -12.95 -1.96
C ASN A 477 7.54 -13.05 -3.48
N ASN A 478 8.76 -13.28 -3.98
CA ASN A 478 9.07 -13.39 -5.42
C ASN A 478 9.52 -14.81 -5.81
N ALA A 479 9.36 -15.81 -4.94
CA ALA A 479 9.89 -17.16 -5.16
C ALA A 479 9.34 -17.84 -6.42
N GLU A 480 8.04 -17.69 -6.70
CA GLU A 480 7.41 -18.21 -7.93
C GLU A 480 7.98 -17.53 -9.19
N GLN A 481 8.39 -16.27 -9.07
CA GLN A 481 8.88 -15.47 -10.20
C GLN A 481 10.37 -15.72 -10.48
N LEU A 482 11.13 -16.13 -9.47
CA LEU A 482 12.56 -16.46 -9.59
C LEU A 482 12.79 -17.90 -10.08
N ASN A 483 11.74 -18.72 -10.24
CA ASN A 483 11.80 -20.14 -10.60
C ASN A 483 12.71 -21.01 -9.69
N GLN A 484 13.21 -20.45 -8.59
CA GLN A 484 14.09 -21.11 -7.63
C GLN A 484 13.93 -20.46 -6.26
N LYS A 485 13.86 -21.30 -5.22
CA LYS A 485 13.81 -20.82 -3.83
C LYS A 485 15.22 -20.46 -3.39
N VAL A 486 15.53 -19.16 -3.36
CA VAL A 486 16.77 -18.62 -2.79
C VAL A 486 16.53 -18.24 -1.33
N GLU A 487 17.40 -18.68 -0.44
CA GLU A 487 17.34 -18.36 0.99
C GLU A 487 18.67 -17.77 1.46
N VAL A 488 18.62 -16.61 2.12
CA VAL A 488 19.81 -15.95 2.66
C VAL A 488 19.84 -16.16 4.17
N LEU A 489 20.83 -16.89 4.67
CA LEU A 489 20.99 -17.16 6.10
C LEU A 489 22.12 -16.30 6.65
N SER A 490 21.94 -15.74 7.84
CA SER A 490 23.01 -15.00 8.52
C SER A 490 23.32 -15.58 9.89
N GLU A 491 24.60 -15.64 10.25
CA GLU A 491 25.08 -15.96 11.59
C GLU A 491 26.00 -14.85 12.13
N THR A 492 26.12 -14.75 13.44
CA THR A 492 27.02 -13.79 14.12
C THR A 492 27.92 -14.52 15.11
N TRP A 493 29.22 -14.31 14.99
CA TRP A 493 30.26 -14.81 15.88
C TRP A 493 30.98 -13.66 16.55
N PHE A 494 31.19 -13.77 17.86
CA PHE A 494 32.09 -12.88 18.59
C PHE A 494 33.39 -13.61 18.89
N PHE A 495 34.50 -12.89 18.80
CA PHE A 495 35.82 -13.40 19.15
C PHE A 495 36.59 -12.42 20.03
N GLY A 496 37.44 -12.99 20.86
CA GLY A 496 38.32 -12.31 21.79
C GLY A 496 39.34 -13.32 22.32
N SER A 497 39.52 -13.42 23.65
CA SER A 497 40.28 -14.54 24.26
C SER A 497 39.65 -15.91 23.99
N LYS A 498 38.35 -15.94 23.71
CA LYS A 498 37.56 -17.09 23.29
C LYS A 498 36.63 -16.64 22.18
N TYR A 499 36.02 -17.58 21.48
CA TYR A 499 35.00 -17.30 20.48
C TYR A 499 33.68 -18.00 20.84
N TYR A 500 32.57 -17.43 20.42
CA TYR A 500 31.25 -18.02 20.58
C TYR A 500 30.28 -17.53 19.50
N ASN A 501 29.36 -18.41 19.12
CA ASN A 501 28.28 -18.08 18.19
C ASN A 501 27.14 -17.42 18.97
N VAL A 502 26.78 -16.20 18.57
CA VAL A 502 25.71 -15.39 19.19
C VAL A 502 24.38 -15.57 18.48
N LYS A 503 24.45 -15.81 17.17
CA LYS A 503 23.31 -16.07 16.30
C LYS A 503 23.70 -17.18 15.33
N GLU A 504 23.00 -18.31 15.38
CA GLU A 504 23.21 -19.43 14.46
C GLU A 504 22.46 -19.22 13.14
N PHE A 505 22.82 -20.00 12.11
CA PHE A 505 21.96 -20.14 10.93
C PHE A 505 20.66 -20.82 11.34
N ASN A 506 19.57 -20.07 11.34
CA ASN A 506 18.29 -20.56 11.82
C ASN A 506 17.42 -21.02 10.64
N ASP A 507 17.46 -22.33 10.35
CA ASP A 507 16.63 -22.97 9.31
C ASP A 507 15.19 -23.25 9.78
N LYS A 508 14.93 -23.10 11.10
CA LYS A 508 13.59 -23.33 11.69
C LYS A 508 12.92 -22.00 11.99
N ASN A 509 11.78 -21.75 11.32
CA ASN A 509 10.92 -20.54 11.32
C ASN A 509 10.37 -20.08 12.70
N VAL A 510 11.13 -20.10 13.80
CA VAL A 510 10.73 -19.47 15.06
C VAL A 510 11.12 -18.00 14.99
N LYS A 511 10.21 -17.17 14.49
CA LYS A 511 10.39 -15.72 14.31
C LYS A 511 10.89 -15.02 15.56
N GLU A 512 10.46 -15.46 16.75
CA GLU A 512 10.86 -14.88 18.04
C GLU A 512 12.31 -15.19 18.40
N LYS A 513 12.77 -16.43 18.19
CA LYS A 513 14.17 -16.82 18.41
C LYS A 513 15.10 -16.03 17.50
N GLU A 514 14.78 -15.96 16.21
CA GLU A 514 15.56 -15.21 15.22
C GLU A 514 15.67 -13.73 15.60
N LYS A 515 14.55 -13.11 16.01
CA LYS A 515 14.53 -11.73 16.51
C LYS A 515 15.39 -11.58 17.78
N SER A 516 15.30 -12.53 18.71
CA SER A 516 16.09 -12.51 19.94
C SER A 516 17.60 -12.61 19.67
N ASP A 517 18.01 -13.42 18.69
CA ASP A 517 19.42 -13.61 18.35
C ASP A 517 19.99 -12.42 17.58
N ILE A 518 19.17 -11.72 16.78
CA ILE A 518 19.54 -10.42 16.19
C ILE A 518 19.74 -9.37 17.28
N ILE A 519 18.82 -9.26 18.25
CA ILE A 519 18.96 -8.31 19.37
C ILE A 519 20.22 -8.63 20.17
N ARG A 520 20.44 -9.92 20.48
CA ARG A 520 21.62 -10.42 21.19
C ARG A 520 22.91 -10.05 20.46
N SER A 521 22.95 -10.20 19.13
CA SER A 521 24.09 -9.85 18.27
C SER A 521 24.47 -8.37 18.32
N ILE A 522 23.59 -7.49 18.78
CA ILE A 522 23.84 -6.05 18.84
C ILE A 522 24.14 -5.63 20.28
N VAL A 523 23.39 -6.15 21.25
CA VAL A 523 23.46 -5.72 22.64
C VAL A 523 24.65 -6.33 23.38
N LYS A 524 25.01 -7.60 23.08
CA LYS A 524 26.13 -8.31 23.73
C LYS A 524 27.52 -7.82 23.30
N LEU A 525 27.62 -6.96 22.28
CA LEU A 525 28.90 -6.41 21.86
C LEU A 525 29.34 -5.32 22.85
N ASP A 526 30.26 -5.64 23.76
CA ASP A 526 30.61 -4.80 24.92
C ASP A 526 32.11 -4.74 25.26
N ALA A 527 32.98 -5.35 24.44
CA ALA A 527 34.44 -5.35 24.58
C ALA A 527 34.97 -6.06 25.84
N THR A 528 34.24 -7.04 26.38
CA THR A 528 34.64 -7.74 27.61
C THR A 528 35.59 -8.93 27.37
N ASP A 529 35.79 -9.36 26.13
CA ASP A 529 36.49 -10.62 25.81
C ASP A 529 38.01 -10.44 25.61
N GLY A 530 38.75 -10.01 26.63
CA GLY A 530 40.22 -10.18 26.70
C GLY A 530 41.05 -9.88 25.42
N ALA A 531 41.84 -10.85 24.95
CA ALA A 531 42.77 -10.76 23.81
C ALA A 531 42.06 -10.90 22.43
N THR A 532 42.80 -10.96 21.31
CA THR A 532 42.23 -11.03 19.95
C THR A 532 42.69 -12.31 19.24
N ASP A 533 41.90 -13.40 19.32
CA ASP A 533 42.14 -14.68 18.62
C ASP A 533 41.06 -14.95 17.55
N ASP A 534 41.14 -14.20 16.47
CA ASP A 534 40.38 -14.36 15.23
C ASP A 534 40.63 -15.73 14.56
N ALA A 535 41.89 -16.18 14.57
CA ALA A 535 42.32 -17.41 13.92
C ALA A 535 41.54 -18.64 14.41
N SER A 536 41.34 -18.77 15.72
CA SER A 536 40.58 -19.88 16.28
C SER A 536 39.10 -19.85 15.90
N CYS A 537 38.49 -18.66 15.79
CA CYS A 537 37.11 -18.51 15.35
C CYS A 537 36.94 -18.89 13.87
N LEU A 538 37.81 -18.40 12.99
CA LEU A 538 37.79 -18.73 11.56
C LEU A 538 38.00 -20.22 11.31
N ARG A 539 38.90 -20.87 12.07
CA ARG A 539 39.09 -22.33 12.00
C ARG A 539 37.86 -23.10 12.43
N GLU A 540 37.17 -22.67 13.49
CA GLU A 540 35.91 -23.31 13.90
C GLU A 540 34.86 -23.23 12.78
N ILE A 541 34.70 -22.06 12.15
CA ILE A 541 33.79 -21.89 11.01
C ILE A 541 34.20 -22.82 9.87
N SER A 542 35.50 -22.91 9.56
CA SER A 542 36.04 -23.81 8.54
C SER A 542 35.76 -25.29 8.86
N ASN A 543 35.92 -25.70 10.11
CA ASN A 543 35.73 -27.08 10.58
C ASN A 543 34.26 -27.50 10.57
N ARG A 544 33.33 -26.55 10.72
CA ARG A 544 31.88 -26.81 10.63
C ARG A 544 31.41 -27.06 9.20
N ILE A 545 32.20 -26.73 8.18
CA ILE A 545 31.86 -26.99 6.78
C ILE A 545 32.00 -28.50 6.52
N THR A 546 30.85 -29.17 6.35
CA THR A 546 30.81 -30.60 6.06
C THR A 546 31.26 -30.90 4.62
N SER A 547 31.70 -32.14 4.35
CA SER A 547 32.07 -32.56 2.98
C SER A 547 30.90 -32.53 1.98
N ILE A 548 29.65 -32.50 2.46
CA ILE A 548 28.47 -32.28 1.60
C ILE A 548 28.39 -30.80 1.24
N GLN A 549 28.45 -29.91 2.24
CA GLN A 549 28.42 -28.47 2.05
C GLN A 549 29.56 -28.00 1.14
N GLU A 550 30.77 -28.51 1.32
CA GLU A 550 31.92 -28.19 0.47
C GLU A 550 31.67 -28.55 -1.01
N ARG A 551 30.97 -29.66 -1.29
CA ARG A 551 30.60 -30.04 -2.66
C ARG A 551 29.56 -29.09 -3.25
N GLU A 552 28.60 -28.64 -2.45
CA GLU A 552 27.57 -27.70 -2.90
C GLU A 552 28.12 -26.29 -3.12
N LEU A 553 29.09 -25.87 -2.29
CA LEU A 553 29.88 -24.65 -2.49
C LEU A 553 30.66 -24.70 -3.81
N LYS A 554 31.34 -25.81 -4.11
CA LYS A 554 32.08 -25.99 -5.38
C LYS A 554 31.19 -26.01 -6.62
N LYS A 555 29.93 -26.45 -6.49
CA LYS A 555 28.93 -26.44 -7.58
C LYS A 555 28.23 -25.09 -7.76
N GLY A 556 28.41 -24.15 -6.83
CA GLY A 556 27.68 -22.88 -6.81
C GLY A 556 26.21 -22.99 -6.37
N LYS A 557 25.78 -24.17 -5.90
CA LYS A 557 24.41 -24.38 -5.39
C LYS A 557 24.21 -23.68 -4.04
N GLN A 558 25.28 -23.62 -3.26
CA GLN A 558 25.39 -22.88 -2.02
C GLN A 558 26.52 -21.86 -2.16
N ILE A 559 26.36 -20.69 -1.55
CA ILE A 559 27.41 -19.67 -1.43
C ILE A 559 27.60 -19.36 0.04
N LYS A 560 28.85 -19.21 0.48
CA LYS A 560 29.18 -18.80 1.85
C LYS A 560 30.14 -17.61 1.83
N ILE A 561 29.79 -16.57 2.57
CA ILE A 561 30.53 -15.31 2.66
C ILE A 561 30.79 -15.00 4.13
N ILE A 562 32.03 -14.61 4.46
CA ILE A 562 32.43 -14.23 5.81
C ILE A 562 32.87 -12.77 5.78
N PHE A 563 32.31 -11.95 6.68
CA PHE A 563 32.73 -10.58 6.92
C PHE A 563 33.27 -10.46 8.34
N GLU A 564 34.58 -10.21 8.45
CA GLU A 564 35.24 -9.92 9.71
C GLU A 564 35.29 -8.41 9.99
N ILE A 565 35.03 -8.01 11.23
CA ILE A 565 35.23 -6.63 11.71
C ILE A 565 36.17 -6.70 12.89
N THR A 566 37.36 -6.10 12.75
CA THR A 566 38.38 -6.06 13.80
C THR A 566 38.93 -4.65 13.96
N ASP A 567 39.34 -4.30 15.18
CA ASP A 567 39.88 -2.99 15.49
C ASP A 567 41.40 -2.93 15.62
N GLY A 568 42.05 -4.05 15.32
CA GLY A 568 43.47 -4.27 15.50
C GLY A 568 44.04 -5.27 14.51
N ALA A 569 45.10 -5.94 14.93
CA ALA A 569 45.81 -6.95 14.17
C ALA A 569 45.73 -8.26 14.94
N SER A 570 45.57 -9.39 14.22
CA SER A 570 45.55 -10.72 14.83
C SER A 570 46.72 -10.93 15.78
N SER A 571 46.46 -11.50 16.96
CA SER A 571 47.52 -11.91 17.88
C SER A 571 48.36 -13.06 17.29
N PHE A 572 47.82 -13.78 16.29
CA PHE A 572 48.46 -14.91 15.63
C PHE A 572 48.34 -14.80 14.09
N PRO A 573 49.05 -13.85 13.44
CA PRO A 573 48.86 -13.54 12.02
C PRO A 573 49.06 -14.72 11.07
N GLY A 574 50.04 -15.59 11.35
CA GLY A 574 50.27 -16.79 10.56
C GLY A 574 49.08 -17.76 10.64
N SER A 575 48.58 -18.01 11.85
CA SER A 575 47.42 -18.87 12.08
C SER A 575 46.14 -18.35 11.43
N ALA A 576 45.92 -17.04 11.47
CA ALA A 576 44.77 -16.39 10.82
C ALA A 576 44.86 -16.53 9.29
N LYS A 577 46.06 -16.30 8.73
CA LYS A 577 46.31 -16.48 7.29
C LYS A 577 46.07 -17.91 6.82
N ASP A 578 46.53 -18.90 7.59
CA ASP A 578 46.29 -20.32 7.28
C ASP A 578 44.79 -20.65 7.31
N ALA A 579 44.03 -20.12 8.27
CA ALA A 579 42.59 -20.32 8.37
C ALA A 579 41.84 -19.71 7.18
N ILE A 580 42.24 -18.51 6.74
CA ILE A 580 41.68 -17.86 5.54
C ILE A 580 41.97 -18.69 4.29
N GLN A 581 43.21 -19.18 4.14
CA GLN A 581 43.57 -20.04 3.00
C GLN A 581 42.75 -21.34 2.98
N GLU A 582 42.50 -21.93 4.14
CA GLU A 582 41.65 -23.12 4.25
C GLU A 582 40.21 -22.81 3.81
N LEU A 583 39.62 -21.71 4.28
CA LEU A 583 38.27 -21.27 3.89
C LEU A 583 38.18 -21.00 2.38
N LEU A 584 39.15 -20.29 1.81
CA LEU A 584 39.22 -20.02 0.37
C LEU A 584 39.32 -21.32 -0.45
N SER A 585 40.06 -22.32 0.05
CA SER A 585 40.18 -23.63 -0.62
C SER A 585 38.85 -24.42 -0.67
N LYS A 586 37.92 -24.08 0.24
CA LYS A 586 36.56 -24.63 0.31
C LYS A 586 35.52 -23.80 -0.45
N ASN A 587 35.94 -22.86 -1.31
CA ASN A 587 35.09 -21.92 -2.06
C ASN A 587 34.27 -20.97 -1.16
N VAL A 588 34.80 -20.60 0.02
CA VAL A 588 34.21 -19.57 0.88
C VAL A 588 34.82 -18.22 0.53
N GLU A 589 33.98 -17.18 0.38
CA GLU A 589 34.47 -15.81 0.25
C GLU A 589 34.71 -15.20 1.63
N VAL A 590 35.86 -14.59 1.85
CA VAL A 590 36.22 -14.00 3.15
C VAL A 590 36.67 -12.57 2.93
N TYR A 591 36.17 -11.64 3.75
CA TYR A 591 36.48 -10.22 3.72
C TYR A 591 36.67 -9.68 5.14
N ALA A 592 37.52 -8.68 5.32
CA ALA A 592 37.73 -8.05 6.62
C ALA A 592 37.69 -6.52 6.57
N PHE A 593 37.23 -5.91 7.66
CA PHE A 593 37.20 -4.46 7.87
C PHE A 593 38.00 -4.11 9.11
N GLN A 594 39.10 -3.35 8.93
CA GLN A 594 39.90 -2.83 10.04
C GLN A 594 39.41 -1.45 10.46
N ILE A 595 39.08 -1.27 11.74
CA ILE A 595 38.55 -0.02 12.30
C ILE A 595 39.43 0.61 13.39
N GLY A 596 39.51 1.93 13.41
CA GLY A 596 40.20 2.69 14.44
C GLY A 596 41.63 3.10 14.09
N LYS A 597 42.32 3.67 15.09
CA LYS A 597 43.68 4.17 14.96
C LYS A 597 44.67 3.01 14.96
N ASN A 598 45.37 2.83 13.84
CA ASN A 598 46.33 1.77 13.67
C ASN A 598 47.76 2.28 13.84
N SER A 599 48.61 1.46 14.44
CA SER A 599 50.07 1.63 14.32
C SER A 599 50.53 1.08 12.97
N GLU A 600 51.67 1.55 12.46
CA GLU A 600 52.27 0.99 11.23
C GLU A 600 52.44 -0.54 11.32
N THR A 601 52.68 -1.07 12.52
CA THR A 601 52.79 -2.51 12.77
C THR A 601 51.45 -3.21 12.58
N ASN A 602 50.35 -2.64 13.07
CA ASN A 602 49.01 -3.23 12.92
C ASN A 602 48.55 -3.22 11.46
N GLU A 603 48.87 -2.17 10.71
CA GLU A 603 48.57 -2.11 9.27
C GLU A 603 49.36 -3.15 8.48
N LYS A 604 50.65 -3.33 8.81
CA LYS A 604 51.47 -4.39 8.19
C LYS A 604 50.93 -5.78 8.47
N ILE A 605 50.54 -6.05 9.72
CA ILE A 605 49.96 -7.34 10.09
C ILE A 605 48.62 -7.57 9.36
N PHE A 606 47.74 -6.57 9.33
CA PHE A 606 46.45 -6.69 8.64
C PHE A 606 46.64 -6.95 7.15
N ASN A 607 47.54 -6.21 6.49
CA ASN A 607 47.84 -6.44 5.08
C ASN A 607 48.47 -7.82 4.86
N PHE A 608 49.37 -8.27 5.72
CA PHE A 608 49.95 -9.61 5.65
C PHE A 608 48.88 -10.72 5.69
N VAL A 609 47.88 -10.58 6.57
CA VAL A 609 46.81 -11.59 6.74
C VAL A 609 45.79 -11.55 5.60
N TRP A 610 45.35 -10.35 5.20
CA TRP A 610 44.15 -10.15 4.37
C TRP A 610 44.43 -9.77 2.91
N ASN A 611 45.61 -9.24 2.59
CA ASN A 611 45.87 -8.63 1.28
C ASN A 611 47.09 -9.24 0.57
N GLU A 612 48.15 -9.58 1.28
CA GLU A 612 49.39 -10.09 0.70
C GLU A 612 49.29 -11.56 0.28
N GLY A 613 49.57 -11.85 -0.99
CA GLY A 613 49.62 -13.21 -1.52
C GLY A 613 48.30 -13.74 -2.09
N TYR A 614 47.24 -12.91 -2.11
CA TYR A 614 45.98 -13.23 -2.76
C TYR A 614 45.87 -12.56 -4.14
N LYS A 615 45.00 -13.09 -5.02
CA LYS A 615 44.76 -12.51 -6.35
C LYS A 615 44.10 -11.13 -6.28
N GLN A 616 43.29 -10.90 -5.25
CA GLN A 616 42.63 -9.63 -4.97
C GLN A 616 42.69 -9.36 -3.46
N PRO A 617 42.71 -8.09 -3.02
CA PRO A 617 42.69 -7.78 -1.59
C PRO A 617 41.37 -8.18 -0.96
N HIS A 618 41.42 -8.82 0.21
CA HIS A 618 40.25 -9.23 0.99
C HIS A 618 39.97 -8.28 2.17
N GLY A 619 40.95 -7.45 2.56
CA GLY A 619 40.85 -6.53 3.70
C GLY A 619 40.67 -5.07 3.28
N VAL A 620 39.76 -4.37 3.97
CA VAL A 620 39.51 -2.93 3.82
C VAL A 620 39.88 -2.21 5.12
N MET A 621 40.81 -1.26 5.05
CA MET A 621 41.17 -0.41 6.19
C MET A 621 40.29 0.84 6.21
N ILE A 622 39.39 0.93 7.20
CA ILE A 622 38.53 2.11 7.43
C ILE A 622 39.27 3.18 8.23
N GLY A 623 40.17 2.75 9.12
CA GLY A 623 40.98 3.65 9.95
C GLY A 623 40.15 4.42 10.98
N GLU A 624 40.57 5.64 11.31
CA GLU A 624 39.95 6.45 12.38
C GLU A 624 38.50 6.87 12.11
N GLN A 625 38.05 6.84 10.85
CA GLN A 625 36.68 7.20 10.43
C GLN A 625 35.72 6.03 10.62
N VAL A 626 35.67 5.49 11.84
CA VAL A 626 34.90 4.28 12.21
C VAL A 626 33.42 4.41 11.87
N GLU A 627 32.87 5.63 11.84
CA GLU A 627 31.49 5.92 11.44
C GLU A 627 31.15 5.53 9.99
N LYS A 628 32.16 5.28 9.14
CA LYS A 628 31.95 4.79 7.76
C LYS A 628 31.68 3.29 7.67
N LEU A 629 31.96 2.53 8.74
CA LEU A 629 31.80 1.07 8.77
C LEU A 629 30.42 0.58 8.30
N PRO A 630 29.28 1.13 8.75
CA PRO A 630 27.98 0.67 8.29
C PRO A 630 27.82 0.76 6.76
N LYS A 631 28.32 1.84 6.14
CA LYS A 631 28.19 2.07 4.70
C LYS A 631 29.12 1.16 3.90
N GLU A 632 30.36 0.99 4.33
CA GLU A 632 31.31 0.11 3.61
C GLU A 632 30.91 -1.37 3.74
N LEU A 633 30.38 -1.79 4.90
CA LEU A 633 29.87 -3.14 5.08
C LEU A 633 28.65 -3.40 4.17
N LEU A 634 27.66 -2.51 4.18
CA LEU A 634 26.49 -2.64 3.29
C LEU A 634 26.87 -2.64 1.81
N LYS A 635 27.85 -1.85 1.42
CA LYS A 635 28.38 -1.81 0.05
C LYS A 635 29.04 -3.14 -0.33
N ALA A 636 29.82 -3.75 0.58
CA ALA A 636 30.42 -5.05 0.33
C ALA A 636 29.36 -6.16 0.24
N VAL A 637 28.39 -6.19 1.16
CA VAL A 637 27.25 -7.12 1.11
C VAL A 637 26.47 -6.93 -0.20
N GLY A 638 26.14 -5.69 -0.55
CA GLY A 638 25.40 -5.37 -1.77
C GLY A 638 26.14 -5.76 -3.05
N LYS A 639 27.47 -5.52 -3.12
CA LYS A 639 28.29 -5.90 -4.27
C LYS A 639 28.34 -7.42 -4.45
N ASN A 640 28.50 -8.18 -3.36
CA ASN A 640 28.51 -9.64 -3.43
C ASN A 640 27.15 -10.18 -3.87
N MET A 641 26.05 -9.67 -3.31
CA MET A 641 24.71 -10.06 -3.77
C MET A 641 24.47 -9.70 -5.23
N GLN A 642 24.95 -8.53 -5.68
CA GLN A 642 24.84 -8.13 -7.07
C GLN A 642 25.59 -9.06 -8.01
N TYR A 643 26.77 -9.52 -7.62
CA TYR A 643 27.53 -10.51 -8.40
C TYR A 643 26.79 -11.85 -8.47
N ILE A 644 26.24 -12.33 -7.36
CA ILE A 644 25.50 -13.59 -7.29
C ILE A 644 24.27 -13.59 -8.19
N PHE A 645 23.51 -12.49 -8.21
CA PHE A 645 22.24 -12.39 -8.94
C PHE A 645 22.37 -11.97 -10.41
N ASN A 646 23.55 -11.51 -10.84
CA ASN A 646 23.79 -11.10 -12.23
C ASN A 646 24.67 -12.06 -13.04
N ASN A 647 25.18 -13.12 -12.41
CA ASN A 647 26.04 -14.13 -13.03
C ASN A 647 25.27 -15.19 -13.81
#